data_AF-A0A938S872-F1
#
_entry.id   AF-A0A938S872-F1
#
_cell.length_a   1.000
_cell.length_b   1.000
_cell.length_c   1.000
_cell.angle_alpha   90.00
_cell.angle_beta   90.00
_cell.angle_gamma   90.00
#
_symmetry.space_group_name_H-M   'P 1'
#
loop_
_entity.id
_entity.type
_entity.pdbx_description
1 polymer ?
#
loop_
_entity_poly.entity_id
_entity_poly.type
_entity_poly.pdbx_seq_one_letter_code
_entity_poly.pdbx_strand_id
1 'polypeptide(L)'
;MNARAIVAFAILAVLRMGTAMSQVADETVGDFRVVVNERYESSVSYQGKAVVTRDASGLATPDWKTIFPSQAAKRNLARVDAPEGRQIVITCDDPAIGTSRKVITLTPRYVDYHLEFNVKPGVEKAHQSQWFVVLAAVEGGDYSVTTLTERKDGVFRSARGPTTLVNGARFATVPTAAGPMAFDFGDSDMGWHLDDYTNFWAKTYIFYNSKDLDPKLGCRRRVSFRIHPGSHEPPKPRFEPLSIAAASTTGFTDEKAGDRQGGWTDDGPNDMRQFPVGEQTFRGVPFSIVDPAKNGGRSCIALRGQAWKGYPPRDYFPESASIAVGKKATTLYFLQTCAWPATAGQSAARYVLRYEDGSTAETPLVCGYDLCDWFNIKDGDRCFVAWVSLARGGASYGVHVAWWRNPFPDKKIESLTFRSENTSAVPILLAVTLSDQEPRIFGEPVDASLDKTDVSTWFPFTFPWCEAEPGTATDVSFLLDPPAGKHGFVMARDGHFFFQNGKRAKFWGVNLDRVPCFPHRENADRIAAHLAKYGNNIVRLHCLESFQPTKENIFDQSHDDSLHLSPENMERLDYFLAQLKKRGIYVVIDLWGFRKFLPGDGVKDREAWQGRQVTSMQGAVIFNERLQELEREYARLLLTHVNPHTGLALKDDPQLALIELFNEVSLLVRWTWSAMPPSYVQELTEMWNTWLVGMYRSRDGLAQAWTNADGKCFLQAEEDPSKGTVRPFFDLYALGAPKDAPEDRLGDARVNDAIRFLYELEVKHSRMMRDHLRSLGVKVPIASTGALGETA
;
A
#
# COMPACT_ATOMS: atom_id res chain seq x y z
N MET A 1 -9.23 9.04 -0.16
CA MET A 1 -8.79 8.62 1.19
C MET A 1 -9.10 7.12 1.31
N ASN A 2 -8.11 6.28 1.60
CA ASN A 2 -8.32 4.83 1.70
C ASN A 2 -9.34 4.52 2.81
N ALA A 3 -10.21 3.52 2.65
CA ALA A 3 -11.29 3.23 3.61
C ALA A 3 -10.77 3.10 5.05
N ARG A 4 -9.55 2.57 5.22
CA ARG A 4 -8.84 2.48 6.51
C ARG A 4 -8.50 3.84 7.15
N ALA A 5 -8.18 4.85 6.36
CA ALA A 5 -7.88 6.19 6.86
C ALA A 5 -9.15 6.94 7.31
N ILE A 6 -10.28 6.71 6.65
CA ILE A 6 -11.60 7.23 7.06
C ILE A 6 -12.03 6.59 8.39
N VAL A 7 -11.79 5.29 8.54
CA VAL A 7 -12.06 4.54 9.77
C VAL A 7 -11.19 5.03 10.93
N ALA A 8 -9.88 5.22 10.72
CA ALA A 8 -8.99 5.79 11.72
C ALA A 8 -9.44 7.21 12.15
N PHE A 9 -9.89 8.04 11.19
CA PHE A 9 -10.38 9.39 11.47
C PHE A 9 -11.71 9.37 12.25
N ALA A 10 -12.63 8.47 11.93
CA ALA A 10 -13.89 8.29 12.67
C ALA A 10 -13.64 7.75 14.09
N ILE A 11 -12.70 6.82 14.25
CA ILE A 11 -12.28 6.31 15.56
C ILE A 11 -11.63 7.43 16.38
N LEU A 12 -10.72 8.22 15.80
CA LEU A 12 -10.08 9.38 16.46
C LEU A 12 -11.08 10.48 16.85
N ALA A 13 -12.09 10.75 16.02
CA ALA A 13 -13.15 11.71 16.32
C ALA A 13 -14.06 11.23 17.47
N VAL A 14 -14.42 9.95 17.49
CA VAL A 14 -15.18 9.33 18.58
C VAL A 14 -14.37 9.26 19.88
N LEU A 15 -13.04 9.14 19.79
CA LEU A 15 -12.12 9.17 20.94
C LEU A 15 -11.93 10.57 21.55
N ARG A 16 -11.99 11.64 20.73
CA ARG A 16 -11.90 13.03 21.21
C ARG A 16 -13.21 13.55 21.81
N MET A 17 -14.35 12.94 21.50
CA MET A 17 -15.68 13.32 22.01
C MET A 17 -16.06 12.65 23.35
N GLY A 18 -15.10 12.07 24.06
CA GLY A 18 -15.32 11.44 25.37
C GLY A 18 -15.76 12.43 26.44
N THR A 19 -17.07 12.63 26.55
CA THR A 19 -17.72 13.03 27.80
C THR A 19 -17.27 12.09 28.92
N ALA A 20 -17.06 12.63 30.12
CA ALA A 20 -16.61 11.88 31.30
C ALA A 20 -17.52 10.66 31.56
N MET A 21 -17.10 9.48 31.11
CA MET A 21 -17.80 8.22 31.38
C MET A 21 -17.45 7.76 32.79
N SER A 22 -18.43 7.26 33.53
CA SER A 22 -18.26 6.62 34.84
C SER A 22 -17.38 5.37 34.76
N GLN A 23 -16.64 5.10 35.83
CA GLN A 23 -15.70 4.00 35.96
C GLN A 23 -16.34 2.84 36.74
N VAL A 24 -16.16 1.60 36.27
CA VAL A 24 -16.67 0.38 36.91
C VAL A 24 -15.56 -0.46 37.56
N ALA A 25 -14.30 -0.23 37.18
CA ALA A 25 -13.14 -0.74 37.92
C ALA A 25 -11.97 0.26 37.87
N ASP A 26 -11.19 0.28 38.94
CA ASP A 26 -9.98 1.10 39.10
C ASP A 26 -9.05 0.35 40.05
N GLU A 27 -8.00 -0.24 39.50
CA GLU A 27 -7.07 -1.11 40.22
C GLU A 27 -5.65 -0.59 40.06
N THR A 28 -4.86 -0.59 41.14
CA THR A 28 -3.46 -0.16 41.14
C THR A 28 -2.60 -1.21 41.81
N VAL A 29 -1.51 -1.62 41.15
CA VAL A 29 -0.52 -2.58 41.66
C VAL A 29 0.88 -2.07 41.29
N GLY A 30 1.68 -1.72 42.31
CA GLY A 30 2.95 -1.03 42.09
C GLY A 30 2.73 0.30 41.37
N ASP A 31 3.49 0.53 40.30
CA ASP A 31 3.40 1.74 39.47
C ASP A 31 2.32 1.67 38.39
N PHE A 32 1.69 0.50 38.19
CA PHE A 32 0.65 0.31 37.19
C PHE A 32 -0.74 0.57 37.78
N ARG A 33 -1.56 1.29 37.02
CA ARG A 33 -2.99 1.49 37.28
C ARG A 33 -3.81 1.17 36.04
N VAL A 34 -4.86 0.37 36.21
CA VAL A 34 -5.83 0.03 35.16
C VAL A 34 -7.21 0.52 35.57
N VAL A 35 -7.87 1.25 34.67
CA VAL A 35 -9.24 1.72 34.81
C VAL A 35 -10.10 1.05 33.76
N VAL A 36 -11.34 0.68 34.11
CA VAL A 36 -12.36 0.13 33.20
C VAL A 36 -13.61 0.99 33.25
N ASN A 37 -14.13 1.40 32.09
CA ASN A 37 -15.35 2.22 31.98
C ASN A 37 -16.63 1.37 31.86
N GLU A 38 -17.81 2.00 31.91
CA GLU A 38 -19.11 1.31 31.75
C GLU A 38 -19.30 0.58 30.42
N ARG A 39 -18.49 0.89 29.41
CA ARG A 39 -18.44 0.14 28.14
C ARG A 39 -17.54 -1.08 28.20
N TYR A 40 -16.92 -1.37 29.36
CA TYR A 40 -15.97 -2.44 29.62
C TYR A 40 -14.64 -2.31 28.86
N GLU A 41 -14.32 -1.09 28.46
CA GLU A 41 -13.05 -0.73 27.84
C GLU A 41 -12.06 -0.33 28.94
N SER A 42 -10.79 -0.69 28.79
CA SER A 42 -9.77 -0.42 29.79
C SER A 42 -8.69 0.54 29.29
N SER A 43 -8.09 1.24 30.25
CA SER A 43 -6.93 2.11 30.06
C SER A 43 -5.86 1.76 31.09
N VAL A 44 -4.59 1.81 30.68
CA VAL A 44 -3.42 1.54 31.52
C VAL A 44 -2.61 2.82 31.70
N SER A 45 -2.19 3.08 32.92
CA SER A 45 -1.20 4.11 33.25
C SER A 45 -0.05 3.52 34.04
N TYR A 46 1.14 4.06 33.85
CA TYR A 46 2.36 3.72 34.59
C TYR A 46 2.92 5.01 35.20
N GLN A 47 3.18 5.01 36.51
CA GLN A 47 3.62 6.19 37.27
C GLN A 47 2.71 7.41 37.07
N GLY A 48 1.40 7.17 37.01
CA GLY A 48 0.37 8.22 36.81
C GLY A 48 0.29 8.77 35.39
N LYS A 49 1.10 8.27 34.44
CA LYS A 49 1.09 8.71 33.04
C LYS A 49 0.46 7.64 32.15
N ALA A 50 -0.29 8.08 31.14
CA ALA A 50 -1.01 7.17 30.25
C ALA A 50 -0.04 6.32 29.40
N VAL A 51 -0.30 5.01 29.37
CA VAL A 51 0.41 4.02 28.55
C VAL A 51 -0.53 3.43 27.50
N VAL A 52 -1.76 3.10 27.89
CA VAL A 52 -2.86 2.70 26.99
C VAL A 52 -4.06 3.55 27.34
N THR A 53 -4.55 4.33 26.40
CA THR A 53 -5.71 5.21 26.65
C THR A 53 -7.03 4.51 26.44
N ARG A 54 -7.08 3.48 25.59
CA ARG A 54 -8.28 2.67 25.36
C ARG A 54 -7.93 1.36 24.68
N ASP A 55 -8.48 0.27 25.18
CA ASP A 55 -8.56 -0.97 24.42
C ASP A 55 -10.02 -1.34 24.08
N ALA A 56 -10.25 -1.67 22.81
CA ALA A 56 -11.56 -2.02 22.28
C ALA A 56 -11.50 -3.44 21.69
N SER A 57 -12.13 -4.38 22.37
CA SER A 57 -12.28 -5.75 21.91
C SER A 57 -13.71 -6.00 21.42
N GLY A 58 -13.90 -6.44 20.17
CA GLY A 58 -15.23 -6.69 19.63
C GLY A 58 -15.28 -7.53 18.35
N LEU A 59 -16.50 -7.73 17.84
CA LEU A 59 -16.79 -8.31 16.53
C LEU A 59 -17.42 -7.20 15.68
N ALA A 60 -16.89 -6.99 14.47
CA ALA A 60 -17.24 -5.86 13.62
C ALA A 60 -17.92 -6.32 12.32
N THR A 61 -18.79 -5.50 11.74
CA THR A 61 -19.29 -5.72 10.37
C THR A 61 -18.27 -5.25 9.33
N PRO A 62 -18.34 -5.69 8.05
CA PRO A 62 -17.44 -5.26 6.98
C PRO A 62 -17.32 -3.73 6.82
N ASP A 63 -18.35 -3.01 7.27
CA ASP A 63 -18.48 -1.56 7.13
C ASP A 63 -18.01 -0.79 8.38
N TRP A 64 -17.45 -1.47 9.40
CA TRP A 64 -16.85 -0.88 10.61
C TRP A 64 -17.78 -0.03 11.49
N LYS A 65 -19.10 -0.07 11.27
CA LYS A 65 -20.08 0.79 11.96
C LYS A 65 -20.50 0.32 13.36
N THR A 66 -20.22 -0.92 13.72
CA THR A 66 -20.68 -1.52 14.98
C THR A 66 -19.53 -2.27 15.64
N ILE A 67 -18.98 -1.72 16.72
CA ILE A 67 -17.95 -2.36 17.56
C ILE A 67 -18.54 -2.62 18.95
N PHE A 68 -19.71 -3.24 19.06
CA PHE A 68 -20.23 -3.67 20.36
C PHE A 68 -21.10 -4.92 20.17
N PRO A 69 -21.09 -5.84 21.15
CA PRO A 69 -22.03 -6.96 21.15
C PRO A 69 -23.47 -6.42 21.15
N SER A 70 -24.43 -7.24 20.72
CA SER A 70 -25.83 -6.85 20.57
C SER A 70 -26.40 -6.30 21.88
N GLN A 71 -27.53 -5.57 21.80
CA GLN A 71 -28.24 -5.09 23.00
C GLN A 71 -28.65 -6.23 23.97
N ALA A 72 -28.65 -7.48 23.49
CA ALA A 72 -28.98 -8.66 24.29
C ALA A 72 -27.78 -9.27 25.05
N ALA A 73 -26.57 -8.73 24.88
CA ALA A 73 -25.36 -9.30 25.47
C ALA A 73 -25.29 -9.09 26.98
N LYS A 74 -25.00 -10.17 27.72
CA LYS A 74 -24.78 -10.13 29.17
C LYS A 74 -23.31 -9.93 29.45
N ARG A 75 -22.96 -8.87 30.17
CA ARG A 75 -21.58 -8.53 30.55
C ARG A 75 -21.40 -8.64 32.05
N ASN A 76 -20.33 -9.31 32.47
CA ASN A 76 -19.94 -9.40 33.88
C ASN A 76 -18.50 -8.93 34.05
N LEU A 77 -18.22 -8.27 35.17
CA LEU A 77 -16.88 -7.91 35.61
C LEU A 77 -16.65 -8.54 36.98
N ALA A 78 -15.53 -9.25 37.12
CA ALA A 78 -15.06 -9.79 38.38
C ALA A 78 -13.64 -9.31 38.67
N ARG A 79 -13.35 -9.08 39.95
CA ARG A 79 -12.02 -8.75 40.45
C ARG A 79 -11.54 -9.94 41.27
N VAL A 80 -10.34 -10.44 40.96
CA VAL A 80 -9.82 -11.67 41.55
C VAL A 80 -8.39 -11.40 42.02
N ASP A 81 -8.10 -11.74 43.27
CA ASP A 81 -6.74 -11.73 43.79
C ASP A 81 -5.98 -12.94 43.24
N ALA A 82 -4.82 -12.71 42.63
CA ALA A 82 -3.94 -13.74 42.11
C ALA A 82 -2.59 -13.73 42.87
N PRO A 83 -1.84 -14.84 42.91
CA PRO A 83 -0.60 -14.94 43.69
C PRO A 83 0.45 -13.87 43.38
N GLU A 84 0.48 -13.34 42.14
CA GLU A 84 1.47 -12.37 41.67
C GLU A 84 0.90 -10.97 41.38
N GLY A 85 -0.40 -10.74 41.63
CA GLY A 85 -1.05 -9.49 41.24
C GLY A 85 -2.58 -9.47 41.35
N ARG A 86 -3.22 -8.46 40.75
CA ARG A 86 -4.69 -8.33 40.68
C ARG A 86 -5.20 -8.65 39.29
N GLN A 87 -6.28 -9.42 39.20
CA GLN A 87 -6.96 -9.74 37.95
C GLN A 87 -8.29 -9.01 37.82
N ILE A 88 -8.50 -8.39 36.66
CA ILE A 88 -9.81 -7.91 36.21
C ILE A 88 -10.29 -8.85 35.12
N VAL A 89 -11.39 -9.57 35.38
CA VAL A 89 -11.98 -10.52 34.44
C VAL A 89 -13.27 -9.93 33.91
N ILE A 90 -13.34 -9.71 32.60
CA ILE A 90 -14.53 -9.24 31.90
C ILE A 90 -15.03 -10.37 31.01
N THR A 91 -16.26 -10.80 31.22
CA THR A 91 -16.93 -11.78 30.35
C THR A 91 -18.11 -11.16 29.64
N CYS A 92 -18.29 -11.51 28.38
CA CYS A 92 -19.46 -11.14 27.60
C CYS A 92 -20.02 -12.39 26.94
N ASP A 93 -21.31 -12.65 27.16
CA ASP A 93 -22.07 -13.72 26.52
C ASP A 93 -23.16 -13.10 25.65
N ASP A 94 -23.03 -13.28 24.34
CA ASP A 94 -24.01 -12.82 23.35
C ASP A 94 -24.67 -14.05 22.69
N PRO A 95 -25.99 -14.26 22.86
CA PRO A 95 -26.66 -15.43 22.32
C PRO A 95 -26.66 -15.47 20.79
N ALA A 96 -26.62 -14.33 20.11
CA ALA A 96 -26.61 -14.24 18.64
C ALA A 96 -25.21 -14.42 18.04
N ILE A 97 -24.16 -14.15 18.81
CA ILE A 97 -22.80 -14.03 18.27
C ILE A 97 -21.85 -15.08 18.88
N GLY A 98 -21.79 -15.19 20.21
CA GLY A 98 -20.82 -16.03 20.90
C GLY A 98 -20.36 -15.46 22.24
N THR A 99 -19.27 -16.00 22.79
CA THR A 99 -18.71 -15.58 24.08
C THR A 99 -17.34 -14.92 23.93
N SER A 100 -17.01 -14.01 24.85
CA SER A 100 -15.66 -13.49 25.02
C SER A 100 -15.28 -13.40 26.49
N ARG A 101 -13.99 -13.58 26.77
CA ARG A 101 -13.41 -13.49 28.12
C ARG A 101 -12.08 -12.76 28.07
N LYS A 102 -12.05 -11.56 28.61
CA LYS A 102 -10.86 -10.72 28.79
C LYS A 102 -10.37 -10.84 30.22
N VAL A 103 -9.09 -11.13 30.40
CA VAL A 103 -8.42 -11.12 31.70
C VAL A 103 -7.29 -10.11 31.62
N ILE A 104 -7.31 -9.13 32.51
CA ILE A 104 -6.22 -8.16 32.69
C ILE A 104 -5.53 -8.52 34.00
N THR A 105 -4.27 -8.92 33.96
CA THR A 105 -3.47 -9.22 35.15
C THR A 105 -2.49 -8.09 35.39
N LEU A 106 -2.65 -7.36 36.48
CA LEU A 106 -1.75 -6.29 36.90
C LEU A 106 -0.77 -6.84 37.92
N THR A 107 0.53 -6.72 37.63
CA THR A 107 1.61 -7.01 38.58
C THR A 107 2.44 -5.74 38.82
N PRO A 108 3.33 -5.72 39.83
CA PRO A 108 4.25 -4.59 40.00
C PRO A 108 5.21 -4.37 38.82
N ARG A 109 5.37 -5.35 37.91
CA ARG A 109 6.36 -5.33 36.83
C ARG A 109 5.76 -5.19 35.44
N TYR A 110 4.53 -5.65 35.25
CA TYR A 110 3.88 -5.69 33.93
C TYR A 110 2.35 -5.76 34.06
N VAL A 111 1.67 -5.47 32.95
CA VAL A 111 0.23 -5.70 32.77
C VAL A 111 0.03 -6.69 31.63
N ASP A 112 -0.60 -7.82 31.92
CA ASP A 112 -0.97 -8.83 30.91
C ASP A 112 -2.42 -8.67 30.50
N TYR A 113 -2.65 -8.78 29.21
CA TYR A 113 -3.96 -8.92 28.60
C TYR A 113 -4.07 -10.31 27.99
N HIS A 114 -5.12 -11.04 28.36
CA HIS A 114 -5.49 -12.31 27.76
C HIS A 114 -6.95 -12.27 27.35
N LEU A 115 -7.21 -12.31 26.05
CA LEU A 115 -8.56 -12.34 25.51
C LEU A 115 -8.81 -13.65 24.78
N GLU A 116 -9.93 -14.29 25.10
CA GLU A 116 -10.46 -15.41 24.34
C GLU A 116 -11.80 -15.03 23.71
N PHE A 117 -11.96 -15.35 22.42
CA PHE A 117 -13.22 -15.25 21.68
C PHE A 117 -13.68 -16.64 21.25
N ASN A 118 -14.98 -16.86 21.31
CA ASN A 118 -15.64 -18.04 20.76
C ASN A 118 -16.91 -17.62 20.01
N VAL A 119 -16.83 -17.57 18.68
CA VAL A 119 -17.91 -17.15 17.78
C VAL A 119 -18.59 -18.39 17.20
N LYS A 120 -19.93 -18.39 17.24
CA LYS A 120 -20.75 -19.51 16.77
C LYS A 120 -20.71 -19.61 15.23
N PRO A 121 -20.87 -20.82 14.66
CA PRO A 121 -21.20 -20.98 13.25
C PRO A 121 -22.54 -20.30 12.90
N GLY A 122 -22.67 -19.82 11.66
CA GLY A 122 -23.88 -19.20 11.10
C GLY A 122 -23.96 -17.67 11.21
N VAL A 123 -22.94 -17.02 11.78
CA VAL A 123 -22.91 -15.54 11.92
C VAL A 123 -22.46 -14.91 10.60
N GLU A 124 -23.40 -14.43 9.79
CA GLU A 124 -23.13 -13.71 8.54
C GLU A 124 -22.65 -12.27 8.81
N LYS A 125 -21.67 -11.78 8.01
CA LYS A 125 -21.13 -10.40 8.04
C LYS A 125 -20.41 -10.00 9.34
N ALA A 126 -19.71 -10.93 9.99
CA ALA A 126 -18.82 -10.60 11.11
C ALA A 126 -17.34 -10.76 10.69
N HIS A 127 -16.51 -9.81 11.10
CA HIS A 127 -15.05 -9.92 11.15
C HIS A 127 -14.62 -9.97 12.61
N GLN A 128 -13.59 -10.77 12.89
CA GLN A 128 -12.87 -10.63 14.15
C GLN A 128 -11.96 -9.44 14.04
N SER A 129 -12.12 -8.47 14.93
CA SER A 129 -11.21 -7.34 14.97
C SER A 129 -11.03 -6.89 16.40
N GLN A 130 -9.83 -7.06 16.91
CA GLN A 130 -9.44 -6.55 18.21
C GLN A 130 -8.47 -5.39 18.01
N TRP A 131 -8.79 -4.25 18.60
CA TRP A 131 -8.02 -3.03 18.45
C TRP A 131 -7.56 -2.55 19.81
N PHE A 132 -6.28 -2.29 19.91
CA PHE A 132 -5.67 -1.59 21.02
C PHE A 132 -5.25 -0.23 20.51
N VAL A 133 -5.99 0.80 20.92
CA VAL A 133 -5.62 2.17 20.60
C VAL A 133 -4.66 2.65 21.68
N VAL A 134 -3.37 2.57 21.37
CA VAL A 134 -2.32 3.17 22.19
C VAL A 134 -2.19 4.64 21.76
N LEU A 135 -3.04 5.52 22.32
CA LEU A 135 -2.74 6.95 22.21
C LEU A 135 -1.48 7.21 23.03
N ALA A 136 -0.35 7.34 22.35
CA ALA A 136 0.89 7.85 22.93
C ALA A 136 0.91 9.38 22.86
N ALA A 137 -0.03 10.04 23.52
CA ALA A 137 -0.02 11.50 23.65
C ALA A 137 -0.11 11.84 25.15
N VAL A 138 0.52 12.87 25.71
CA VAL A 138 0.81 14.24 25.23
C VAL A 138 1.90 14.79 26.20
N GLU A 139 2.88 15.63 25.85
CA GLU A 139 2.83 17.09 25.65
C GLU A 139 4.28 17.58 25.41
N GLY A 140 4.48 18.57 24.54
CA GLY A 140 5.56 19.56 24.70
C GLY A 140 7.04 19.15 24.68
N GLY A 141 7.46 18.04 24.06
CA GLY A 141 8.90 17.72 23.95
C GLY A 141 9.31 17.08 22.62
N ASP A 142 10.43 17.56 22.08
CA ASP A 142 11.20 16.93 21.03
C ASP A 142 11.73 15.58 21.54
N TYR A 143 11.33 14.48 20.90
CA TYR A 143 11.90 13.17 21.20
C TYR A 143 12.16 12.43 19.89
N SER A 144 13.42 12.08 19.68
CA SER A 144 13.85 11.14 18.66
C SER A 144 13.48 9.72 19.10
N VAL A 145 12.84 8.96 18.20
CA VAL A 145 12.68 7.50 18.32
C VAL A 145 14.09 6.91 18.44
N THR A 146 14.47 6.51 19.66
CA THR A 146 15.79 5.97 19.92
C THR A 146 15.64 4.46 20.10
N THR A 147 16.24 3.72 19.16
CA THR A 147 16.48 2.26 19.16
C THR A 147 15.27 1.33 18.96
N LEU A 148 14.91 1.10 17.70
CA LEU A 148 14.76 -0.27 17.18
C LEU A 148 16.19 -0.83 17.01
N THR A 149 16.71 -1.60 17.97
CA THR A 149 17.85 -2.49 17.68
C THR A 149 17.29 -3.63 16.80
N GLU A 150 17.84 -3.98 15.65
CA GLU A 150 19.23 -3.88 15.20
C GLU A 150 19.24 -3.66 13.67
N ARG A 151 19.96 -2.62 13.22
CA ARG A 151 20.42 -2.53 11.83
C ARG A 151 21.53 -3.55 11.62
N LYS A 152 21.28 -4.52 10.74
CA LYS A 152 22.08 -4.79 9.54
C LYS A 152 21.09 -5.33 8.50
N ASP A 153 20.90 -4.58 7.44
CA ASP A 153 20.02 -4.87 6.28
C ASP A 153 18.49 -4.81 6.51
N GLY A 154 18.03 -4.29 7.65
CA GLY A 154 16.62 -4.09 8.01
C GLY A 154 16.27 -2.63 8.33
N VAL A 155 15.95 -1.82 7.30
CA VAL A 155 15.37 -0.48 7.50
C VAL A 155 14.06 -0.36 6.71
N PHE A 156 12.94 -0.22 7.41
CA PHE A 156 11.75 0.39 6.84
C PHE A 156 11.83 1.90 7.05
N ARG A 157 11.96 2.65 5.95
CA ARG A 157 11.86 4.12 5.96
C ARG A 157 10.40 4.53 5.85
N SER A 158 9.94 5.35 6.79
CA SER A 158 8.96 6.39 6.48
C SER A 158 9.74 7.55 5.82
N ALA A 159 9.27 8.01 4.66
CA ALA A 159 9.74 9.25 4.04
C ALA A 159 8.60 10.11 3.47
N ARG A 160 7.41 9.54 3.21
CA ARG A 160 6.13 10.22 2.91
C ARG A 160 5.04 9.23 3.34
N GLY A 161 4.06 9.64 4.17
CA GLY A 161 3.13 8.71 4.86
C GLY A 161 2.20 7.88 3.95
N PRO A 162 1.31 7.02 4.49
CA PRO A 162 1.05 6.67 5.89
C PRO A 162 1.44 5.21 6.24
N THR A 163 1.55 4.92 7.54
CA THR A 163 1.57 3.57 8.12
C THR A 163 2.82 2.72 7.86
N THR A 164 3.71 2.62 8.85
CA THR A 164 4.69 1.52 8.91
C THR A 164 3.94 0.24 9.30
N LEU A 165 3.36 -0.45 8.33
CA LEU A 165 2.65 -1.71 8.56
C LEU A 165 3.67 -2.79 8.94
N VAL A 166 3.74 -3.15 10.22
CA VAL A 166 4.51 -4.33 10.64
C VAL A 166 3.56 -5.50 10.73
N ASN A 167 3.49 -6.34 9.70
CA ASN A 167 2.71 -7.57 9.73
C ASN A 167 3.41 -8.60 10.62
N GLY A 168 2.69 -9.12 11.64
CA GLY A 168 3.18 -10.22 12.47
C GLY A 168 4.11 -9.78 13.61
N ALA A 169 4.01 -8.54 14.08
CA ALA A 169 4.82 -8.05 15.20
C ALA A 169 4.62 -8.93 16.46
N ARG A 170 5.70 -9.54 16.95
CA ARG A 170 5.72 -10.31 18.22
C ARG A 170 6.19 -9.45 19.40
N PHE A 171 6.94 -8.39 19.13
CA PHE A 171 7.39 -7.42 20.12
C PHE A 171 7.40 -6.02 19.50
N ALA A 172 7.05 -5.00 20.28
CA ALA A 172 7.21 -3.61 19.89
C ALA A 172 7.57 -2.77 21.10
N THR A 173 8.55 -1.87 20.96
CA THR A 173 8.77 -0.81 21.95
C THR A 173 8.25 0.49 21.37
N VAL A 174 7.32 1.14 22.07
CA VAL A 174 6.78 2.43 21.67
C VAL A 174 7.09 3.49 22.72
N PRO A 175 7.45 4.71 22.30
CA PRO A 175 7.60 5.81 23.24
C PRO A 175 6.23 6.21 23.78
N THR A 176 6.10 6.34 25.10
CA THR A 176 4.88 6.81 25.78
C THR A 176 5.20 7.98 26.72
N ALA A 177 4.19 8.64 27.27
CA ALA A 177 4.39 9.71 28.26
C ALA A 177 5.13 9.20 29.53
N ALA A 178 5.00 7.91 29.83
CA ALA A 178 5.64 7.23 30.95
C ALA A 178 7.10 6.79 30.65
N GLY A 179 7.62 7.07 29.46
CA GLY A 179 8.88 6.52 28.94
C GLY A 179 8.63 5.42 27.88
N PRO A 180 9.68 4.76 27.38
CA PRO A 180 9.52 3.63 26.47
C PRO A 180 8.76 2.49 27.16
N MET A 181 7.73 1.97 26.48
CA MET A 181 6.96 0.82 26.92
C MET A 181 7.09 -0.28 25.89
N ALA A 182 7.41 -1.48 26.36
CA ALA A 182 7.51 -2.66 25.52
C ALA A 182 6.21 -3.46 25.61
N PHE A 183 5.79 -3.89 24.43
CA PHE A 183 4.61 -4.69 24.15
C PHE A 183 5.10 -6.04 23.62
N ASP A 184 4.82 -7.11 24.34
CA ASP A 184 5.12 -8.49 23.96
C ASP A 184 3.81 -9.19 23.58
N PHE A 185 3.69 -9.62 22.33
CA PHE A 185 2.49 -10.23 21.74
C PHE A 185 2.58 -11.76 21.68
N GLY A 186 3.59 -12.36 22.31
CA GLY A 186 4.10 -13.72 22.08
C GLY A 186 3.13 -14.90 22.29
N ASP A 187 2.04 -14.74 23.02
CA ASP A 187 1.07 -15.82 23.29
C ASP A 187 -0.20 -15.76 22.42
N SER A 188 -0.25 -14.83 21.44
CA SER A 188 -1.39 -14.70 20.53
C SER A 188 -1.44 -15.79 19.45
N ASP A 189 -2.64 -16.29 19.15
CA ASP A 189 -2.91 -17.22 18.04
C ASP A 189 -2.79 -16.56 16.66
N MET A 190 -2.74 -15.22 16.62
CA MET A 190 -2.73 -14.42 15.39
C MET A 190 -1.64 -13.34 15.45
N GLY A 191 -1.14 -12.94 14.28
CA GLY A 191 -0.17 -11.86 14.16
C GLY A 191 -0.77 -10.50 14.51
N TRP A 192 0.06 -9.60 15.03
CA TRP A 192 -0.33 -8.22 15.30
C TRP A 192 0.16 -7.29 14.21
N HIS A 193 -0.61 -6.24 14.00
CA HIS A 193 -0.27 -5.11 13.15
C HIS A 193 -0.03 -3.90 14.05
N LEU A 194 0.99 -3.12 13.70
CA LEU A 194 1.22 -1.80 14.28
C LEU A 194 1.05 -0.77 13.17
N ASP A 195 0.19 0.21 13.40
CA ASP A 195 0.12 1.42 12.61
C ASP A 195 0.74 2.59 13.38
N ASP A 196 1.73 3.23 12.77
CA ASP A 196 2.32 4.48 13.23
C ASP A 196 1.63 5.68 12.57
N TYR A 197 0.88 6.46 13.36
CA TYR A 197 0.19 7.67 12.94
C TYR A 197 0.89 8.96 13.38
N THR A 198 2.13 8.91 13.85
CA THR A 198 2.88 10.09 14.35
C THR A 198 2.95 11.26 13.35
N ASN A 199 2.81 10.99 12.05
CA ASN A 199 2.80 11.98 10.97
C ASN A 199 1.48 12.77 10.81
N PHE A 200 0.42 12.48 11.58
CA PHE A 200 -0.90 13.10 11.43
C PHE A 200 -1.37 13.80 12.70
N TRP A 201 -0.82 14.99 13.04
CA TRP A 201 -1.37 15.92 14.07
C TRP A 201 -1.65 15.30 15.47
N ALA A 202 -1.21 14.06 15.69
CA ALA A 202 -1.44 13.23 16.86
C ALA A 202 -0.31 12.19 16.93
N LYS A 203 0.37 12.11 18.07
CA LYS A 203 1.37 11.07 18.35
C LYS A 203 0.62 9.78 18.75
N THR A 204 0.16 8.98 17.78
CA THR A 204 -0.68 7.80 18.06
C THR A 204 -0.09 6.55 17.44
N TYR A 205 -0.08 5.45 18.21
CA TYR A 205 0.20 4.10 17.73
C TYR A 205 -1.07 3.27 17.84
N ILE A 206 -1.40 2.50 16.82
CA ILE A 206 -2.54 1.57 16.88
C ILE A 206 -2.00 0.16 16.71
N PHE A 207 -2.14 -0.65 17.74
CA PHE A 207 -1.94 -2.09 17.63
C PHE A 207 -3.28 -2.74 17.32
N TYR A 208 -3.35 -3.55 16.29
CA TYR A 208 -4.58 -4.24 15.97
C TYR A 208 -4.33 -5.64 15.41
N ASN A 209 -5.36 -6.45 15.55
CA ASN A 209 -5.45 -7.75 14.93
C ASN A 209 -6.82 -7.86 14.25
N SER A 210 -6.85 -8.29 12.99
CA SER A 210 -8.10 -8.45 12.25
C SER A 210 -8.07 -9.67 11.34
N LYS A 211 -9.20 -10.38 11.23
CA LYS A 211 -9.34 -11.49 10.29
C LYS A 211 -10.78 -11.76 9.87
N ASP A 212 -10.94 -12.17 8.61
CA ASP A 212 -12.21 -12.62 8.05
C ASP A 212 -12.67 -13.93 8.68
N LEU A 213 -13.97 -14.02 8.99
CA LEU A 213 -14.59 -15.21 9.53
C LEU A 213 -15.18 -16.07 8.42
N ASP A 214 -15.00 -17.38 8.52
CA ASP A 214 -15.82 -18.32 7.75
C ASP A 214 -17.15 -18.53 8.51
N PRO A 215 -18.29 -18.02 7.98
CA PRO A 215 -19.57 -18.13 8.66
C PRO A 215 -20.03 -19.59 8.79
N LYS A 216 -19.49 -20.54 8.01
CA LYS A 216 -19.88 -21.96 8.11
C LYS A 216 -19.24 -22.68 9.30
N LEU A 217 -18.04 -22.26 9.69
CA LEU A 217 -17.22 -22.99 10.68
C LEU A 217 -17.25 -22.36 12.07
N GLY A 218 -17.61 -21.07 12.19
CA GLY A 218 -17.39 -20.32 13.42
C GLY A 218 -15.89 -20.17 13.73
N CYS A 219 -15.54 -19.72 14.94
CA CYS A 219 -14.11 -19.65 15.32
C CYS A 219 -13.89 -19.53 16.83
N ARG A 220 -12.78 -20.11 17.30
CA ARG A 220 -12.21 -19.85 18.62
C ARG A 220 -10.82 -19.24 18.47
N ARG A 221 -10.54 -18.15 19.17
CA ARG A 221 -9.24 -17.45 19.12
C ARG A 221 -8.81 -16.97 20.48
N ARG A 222 -7.50 -16.98 20.69
CA ARG A 222 -6.81 -16.32 21.78
C ARG A 222 -5.91 -15.21 21.27
N VAL A 223 -6.02 -14.06 21.90
CA VAL A 223 -5.16 -12.90 21.64
C VAL A 223 -4.67 -12.40 22.98
N SER A 224 -3.37 -12.25 23.11
CA SER A 224 -2.72 -11.82 24.35
C SER A 224 -1.52 -10.94 24.06
N PHE A 225 -1.27 -10.04 25.00
CA PHE A 225 -0.04 -9.26 25.02
C PHE A 225 0.27 -8.78 26.43
N ARG A 226 1.54 -8.49 26.65
CA ARG A 226 2.11 -8.00 27.90
C ARG A 226 2.67 -6.61 27.69
N ILE A 227 2.44 -5.73 28.66
CA ILE A 227 2.99 -4.38 28.72
C ILE A 227 3.95 -4.30 29.90
N HIS A 228 5.18 -3.84 29.70
CA HIS A 228 6.11 -3.59 30.80
C HIS A 228 6.99 -2.36 30.51
N PRO A 229 7.52 -1.68 31.55
CA PRO A 229 8.31 -0.47 31.36
C PRO A 229 9.68 -0.81 30.77
N GLY A 230 10.24 0.14 30.00
CA GLY A 230 11.56 0.05 29.37
C GLY A 230 11.56 -0.56 27.97
N SER A 231 12.76 -0.67 27.39
CA SER A 231 13.04 -1.49 26.21
C SER A 231 13.46 -2.89 26.68
N HIS A 232 12.66 -3.91 26.43
CA HIS A 232 13.12 -5.29 26.61
C HIS A 232 13.58 -5.82 25.26
N GLU A 233 14.87 -6.10 25.17
CA GLU A 233 15.41 -6.93 24.10
C GLU A 233 15.42 -8.36 24.66
N PRO A 234 14.45 -9.22 24.28
CA PRO A 234 14.40 -10.56 24.81
C PRO A 234 15.65 -11.32 24.31
N PRO A 235 16.26 -12.19 25.14
CA PRO A 235 17.57 -12.78 24.87
C PRO A 235 17.63 -13.38 23.46
N LYS A 236 18.74 -13.16 22.74
CA LYS A 236 18.90 -13.62 21.36
C LYS A 236 18.72 -15.16 21.32
N PRO A 237 17.84 -15.70 20.45
CA PRO A 237 17.65 -17.14 20.37
C PRO A 237 18.94 -17.83 19.94
N ARG A 238 19.27 -18.92 20.61
CA ARG A 238 20.30 -19.84 20.12
C ARG A 238 19.64 -20.82 19.16
N PHE A 239 19.99 -20.67 17.89
CA PHE A 239 19.54 -21.60 16.86
C PHE A 239 20.51 -22.75 16.66
N GLU A 240 19.94 -23.92 16.38
CA GLU A 240 20.70 -25.11 16.07
C GLU A 240 20.04 -25.88 14.91
N PRO A 241 20.52 -25.66 13.67
CA PRO A 241 20.05 -26.39 12.50
C PRO A 241 20.22 -27.91 12.67
N LEU A 242 19.18 -28.66 12.30
CA LEU A 242 19.13 -30.12 12.40
C LEU A 242 19.33 -30.74 11.02
N SER A 243 20.29 -31.66 10.90
CA SER A 243 20.50 -32.38 9.64
C SER A 243 19.35 -33.33 9.35
N ILE A 244 18.74 -33.18 8.17
CA ILE A 244 17.72 -34.09 7.64
C ILE A 244 18.26 -35.01 6.53
N ALA A 245 19.57 -34.99 6.28
CA ALA A 245 20.17 -35.63 5.11
C ALA A 245 19.86 -37.14 4.99
N ALA A 246 19.92 -37.86 6.12
CA ALA A 246 19.62 -39.28 6.19
C ALA A 246 18.12 -39.61 5.98
N ALA A 247 17.23 -38.65 6.26
CA ALA A 247 15.79 -38.80 6.11
C ALA A 247 15.27 -38.29 4.75
N SER A 248 16.10 -37.55 4.00
CA SER A 248 15.73 -36.96 2.71
C SER A 248 15.36 -38.05 1.70
N THR A 249 14.26 -37.85 0.98
CA THR A 249 13.64 -38.86 0.09
C THR A 249 13.87 -38.55 -1.38
N THR A 250 13.97 -37.27 -1.75
CA THR A 250 14.14 -36.82 -3.14
C THR A 250 14.93 -35.50 -3.22
N GLY A 251 15.24 -35.03 -4.43
CA GLY A 251 16.01 -33.82 -4.73
C GLY A 251 15.18 -32.67 -5.28
N PHE A 252 15.78 -31.49 -5.42
CA PHE A 252 15.10 -30.30 -5.94
C PHE A 252 14.93 -30.27 -7.46
N THR A 253 15.76 -31.00 -8.21
CA THR A 253 15.81 -30.95 -9.69
C THR A 253 15.16 -32.18 -10.31
N ASP A 254 14.43 -31.98 -11.40
CA ASP A 254 13.80 -33.01 -12.22
C ASP A 254 13.92 -32.66 -13.71
N GLU A 255 14.23 -33.66 -14.52
CA GLU A 255 14.33 -33.53 -15.97
C GLU A 255 13.08 -34.05 -16.69
N LYS A 256 12.31 -34.97 -16.09
CA LYS A 256 11.20 -35.65 -16.76
C LYS A 256 10.05 -35.97 -15.80
N ALA A 257 8.93 -35.30 -16.01
CA ALA A 257 7.72 -35.49 -15.23
C ALA A 257 7.20 -36.94 -15.23
N GLY A 258 6.91 -37.45 -14.04
CA GLY A 258 6.19 -38.71 -13.80
C GLY A 258 7.03 -39.97 -14.00
N ASP A 259 8.36 -39.85 -14.06
CA ASP A 259 9.24 -40.99 -14.25
C ASP A 259 9.77 -41.57 -12.92
N ARG A 260 9.44 -40.92 -11.80
CA ARG A 260 9.84 -41.28 -10.43
C ARG A 260 11.34 -41.17 -10.18
N GLN A 261 12.06 -40.40 -10.98
CA GLN A 261 13.50 -40.18 -10.88
C GLN A 261 13.82 -38.70 -10.63
N GLY A 262 13.97 -38.33 -9.36
CA GLY A 262 14.29 -36.95 -8.98
C GLY A 262 13.04 -36.09 -8.78
N GLY A 263 13.24 -34.81 -8.49
CA GLY A 263 12.17 -33.85 -8.25
C GLY A 263 11.44 -33.98 -6.92
N TRP A 264 11.19 -32.85 -6.28
CA TRP A 264 10.42 -32.79 -5.04
C TRP A 264 8.92 -33.07 -5.23
N THR A 265 8.44 -32.99 -6.47
CA THR A 265 7.05 -33.20 -6.91
C THR A 265 6.95 -34.09 -8.15
N ASP A 266 8.07 -34.49 -8.77
CA ASP A 266 8.13 -35.29 -10.01
C ASP A 266 7.26 -34.67 -11.13
N ASP A 267 7.56 -33.40 -11.47
CA ASP A 267 6.80 -32.56 -12.41
C ASP A 267 7.71 -31.98 -13.52
N GLY A 268 8.81 -32.68 -13.81
CA GLY A 268 9.79 -32.30 -14.82
C GLY A 268 10.49 -30.97 -14.48
N PRO A 269 10.82 -30.15 -15.48
CA PRO A 269 11.51 -28.87 -15.26
C PRO A 269 10.74 -27.83 -14.43
N ASN A 270 9.52 -28.14 -14.00
CA ASN A 270 8.76 -27.35 -13.04
C ASN A 270 9.16 -27.70 -11.60
N ASP A 271 10.38 -27.30 -11.22
CA ASP A 271 11.04 -27.79 -10.02
C ASP A 271 11.69 -26.67 -9.19
N MET A 272 12.50 -27.05 -8.19
CA MET A 272 13.18 -26.13 -7.26
C MET A 272 14.68 -26.04 -7.50
N ARG A 273 15.16 -26.26 -8.74
CA ARG A 273 16.60 -26.23 -9.05
C ARG A 273 17.30 -24.91 -8.69
N GLN A 274 16.55 -23.82 -8.58
CA GLN A 274 17.06 -22.49 -8.19
C GLN A 274 17.15 -22.29 -6.67
N PHE A 275 16.63 -23.23 -5.87
CA PHE A 275 16.60 -23.09 -4.43
C PHE A 275 18.01 -23.19 -3.85
N PRO A 276 18.42 -22.24 -2.99
CA PRO A 276 19.79 -22.23 -2.46
C PRO A 276 20.02 -23.41 -1.49
N VAL A 277 21.24 -23.95 -1.52
CA VAL A 277 21.69 -25.07 -0.67
C VAL A 277 22.70 -24.62 0.38
N GLY A 278 23.00 -25.46 1.36
CA GLY A 278 23.92 -25.15 2.46
C GLY A 278 23.28 -24.29 3.56
N GLU A 279 24.11 -23.56 4.30
CA GLU A 279 23.64 -22.67 5.37
C GLU A 279 22.91 -21.46 4.77
N GLN A 280 21.62 -21.35 5.05
CA GLN A 280 20.76 -20.28 4.57
C GLN A 280 19.99 -19.68 5.73
N THR A 281 19.85 -18.36 5.77
CA THR A 281 19.02 -17.70 6.78
C THR A 281 17.74 -17.22 6.13
N PHE A 282 16.62 -17.81 6.53
CA PHE A 282 15.29 -17.40 6.08
C PHE A 282 14.50 -16.86 7.24
N ARG A 283 13.92 -15.68 7.05
CA ARG A 283 13.18 -14.97 8.09
C ARG A 283 13.95 -14.89 9.44
N GLY A 284 15.26 -14.65 9.37
CA GLY A 284 16.20 -14.61 10.50
C GLY A 284 16.40 -15.92 11.27
N VAL A 285 15.91 -17.04 10.75
CA VAL A 285 16.19 -18.39 11.27
C VAL A 285 17.21 -19.04 10.34
N PRO A 286 18.38 -19.48 10.86
CA PRO A 286 19.35 -20.23 10.07
C PRO A 286 18.85 -21.66 9.84
N PHE A 287 19.01 -22.17 8.63
CA PHE A 287 18.68 -23.52 8.20
C PHE A 287 19.86 -24.13 7.44
N SER A 288 20.14 -25.40 7.70
CA SER A 288 21.09 -26.20 6.94
C SER A 288 20.35 -26.94 5.83
N ILE A 289 20.34 -26.39 4.61
CA ILE A 289 19.70 -27.01 3.45
C ILE A 289 20.62 -28.08 2.86
N VAL A 290 20.10 -29.30 2.70
CA VAL A 290 20.88 -30.43 2.20
C VAL A 290 21.26 -30.20 0.74
N ASP A 291 22.57 -30.26 0.46
CA ASP A 291 23.12 -30.17 -0.90
C ASP A 291 22.94 -31.52 -1.63
N PRO A 292 22.08 -31.59 -2.66
CA PRO A 292 21.81 -32.85 -3.35
C PRO A 292 23.06 -33.42 -4.03
N ALA A 293 24.03 -32.59 -4.43
CA ALA A 293 25.29 -33.05 -5.01
C ALA A 293 26.15 -33.83 -4.00
N LYS A 294 25.92 -33.62 -2.69
CA LYS A 294 26.64 -34.29 -1.59
C LYS A 294 25.83 -35.38 -0.90
N ASN A 295 24.55 -35.57 -1.27
CA ASN A 295 23.64 -36.50 -0.61
C ASN A 295 22.92 -37.43 -1.60
N GLY A 296 23.64 -37.91 -2.62
CA GLY A 296 23.13 -38.90 -3.57
C GLY A 296 21.90 -38.41 -4.36
N GLY A 297 21.86 -37.10 -4.67
CA GLY A 297 20.76 -36.46 -5.38
C GLY A 297 19.58 -36.03 -4.50
N ARG A 298 19.59 -36.30 -3.18
CA ARG A 298 18.47 -36.02 -2.27
C ARG A 298 18.71 -34.76 -1.43
N SER A 299 17.70 -33.88 -1.33
CA SER A 299 17.78 -32.61 -0.60
C SER A 299 16.58 -32.32 0.32
N CYS A 300 15.44 -33.00 0.14
CA CYS A 300 14.24 -32.77 0.94
C CYS A 300 13.47 -34.07 1.23
N ILE A 301 12.51 -33.99 2.15
CA ILE A 301 11.57 -35.05 2.47
C ILE A 301 10.24 -34.72 1.79
N ALA A 302 9.92 -35.41 0.71
CA ALA A 302 8.58 -35.46 0.13
C ALA A 302 7.85 -36.73 0.58
N LEU A 303 6.59 -36.61 0.99
CA LEU A 303 5.75 -37.72 1.47
C LEU A 303 4.58 -38.00 0.51
N ARG A 304 3.98 -39.19 0.62
CA ARG A 304 2.89 -39.63 -0.28
C ARG A 304 1.69 -38.69 -0.30
N GLY A 305 1.06 -38.58 -1.46
CA GLY A 305 -0.21 -37.89 -1.69
C GLY A 305 -1.09 -38.62 -2.72
N GLN A 306 -2.40 -38.47 -2.61
CA GLN A 306 -3.39 -38.98 -3.54
C GLN A 306 -3.43 -38.16 -4.85
N ALA A 307 -4.16 -38.66 -5.85
CA ALA A 307 -4.34 -37.95 -7.12
C ALA A 307 -5.00 -36.57 -6.91
N TRP A 308 -4.61 -35.59 -7.71
CA TRP A 308 -5.16 -34.23 -7.66
C TRP A 308 -5.38 -33.69 -9.07
N LYS A 309 -6.62 -33.30 -9.41
CA LYS A 309 -7.02 -32.62 -10.67
C LYS A 309 -6.19 -32.98 -11.92
N GLY A 310 -6.15 -34.26 -12.29
CA GLY A 310 -5.45 -34.74 -13.49
C GLY A 310 -3.98 -35.14 -13.28
N TYR A 311 -3.40 -34.87 -12.11
CA TYR A 311 -2.08 -35.36 -11.70
C TYR A 311 -2.20 -36.72 -10.99
N PRO A 312 -1.33 -37.70 -11.32
CA PRO A 312 -1.37 -39.03 -10.71
C PRO A 312 -0.98 -38.99 -9.22
N PRO A 313 -1.36 -40.00 -8.42
CA PRO A 313 -0.94 -40.08 -7.02
C PRO A 313 0.59 -40.19 -6.92
N ARG A 314 1.14 -39.66 -5.84
CA ARG A 314 2.56 -39.78 -5.46
C ARG A 314 2.75 -40.87 -4.42
N ASP A 315 2.16 -42.04 -4.66
CA ASP A 315 2.10 -43.17 -3.72
C ASP A 315 3.46 -43.85 -3.48
N TYR A 316 4.45 -43.60 -4.34
CA TYR A 316 5.82 -44.07 -4.25
C TYR A 316 6.69 -43.26 -3.28
N PHE A 317 6.27 -42.06 -2.87
CA PHE A 317 6.89 -41.39 -1.72
C PHE A 317 6.51 -42.12 -0.41
N PRO A 318 7.37 -42.08 0.62
CA PRO A 318 7.09 -42.77 1.87
C PRO A 318 5.90 -42.18 2.63
N GLU A 319 5.33 -42.94 3.59
CA GLU A 319 4.29 -42.41 4.49
C GLU A 319 4.83 -41.34 5.42
N SER A 320 6.05 -41.57 5.87
CA SER A 320 6.70 -40.80 6.90
C SER A 320 8.21 -40.92 6.78
N ALA A 321 8.89 -39.95 7.37
CA ALA A 321 10.33 -39.99 7.59
C ALA A 321 10.62 -39.50 9.01
N SER A 322 11.60 -40.11 9.66
CA SER A 322 12.00 -39.78 11.02
C SER A 322 13.41 -39.17 11.04
N ILE A 323 13.56 -38.10 11.80
CA ILE A 323 14.79 -37.35 11.98
C ILE A 323 15.22 -37.54 13.44
N ALA A 324 16.45 -38.00 13.67
CA ALA A 324 17.02 -38.08 15.01
C ALA A 324 17.30 -36.66 15.54
N VAL A 325 16.86 -36.36 16.76
CA VAL A 325 16.99 -35.01 17.35
C VAL A 325 18.03 -35.00 18.47
N GLY A 326 17.86 -35.85 19.48
CA GLY A 326 18.80 -36.03 20.59
C GLY A 326 19.04 -34.77 21.44
N LYS A 327 18.13 -33.79 21.43
CA LYS A 327 18.32 -32.47 22.05
C LYS A 327 17.04 -31.98 22.72
N LYS A 328 17.17 -31.03 23.64
CA LYS A 328 16.04 -30.24 24.15
C LYS A 328 15.85 -29.03 23.26
N ALA A 329 14.61 -28.60 23.09
CA ALA A 329 14.28 -27.40 22.33
C ALA A 329 12.98 -26.81 22.86
N THR A 330 12.93 -25.49 22.98
CA THR A 330 11.69 -24.75 23.27
C THR A 330 10.82 -24.66 22.01
N THR A 331 11.46 -24.44 20.87
CA THR A 331 10.79 -24.29 19.57
C THR A 331 11.50 -25.09 18.48
N LEU A 332 10.71 -25.68 17.58
CA LEU A 332 11.19 -26.24 16.32
C LEU A 332 10.69 -25.36 15.18
N TYR A 333 11.58 -24.95 14.29
CA TYR A 333 11.26 -24.26 13.04
C TYR A 333 11.38 -25.22 11.87
N PHE A 334 10.47 -25.08 10.91
CA PHE A 334 10.38 -25.94 9.74
C PHE A 334 10.41 -25.07 8.49
N LEU A 335 11.31 -25.39 7.57
CA LEU A 335 11.26 -24.86 6.22
C LEU A 335 10.51 -25.87 5.34
N GLN A 336 9.26 -25.56 4.99
CA GLN A 336 8.31 -26.53 4.46
C GLN A 336 7.39 -25.94 3.40
N THR A 337 6.72 -26.81 2.64
CA THR A 337 5.65 -26.47 1.72
C THR A 337 4.86 -27.72 1.34
N CYS A 338 3.91 -27.62 0.41
CA CYS A 338 3.31 -28.77 -0.24
C CYS A 338 3.03 -28.50 -1.70
N ALA A 339 2.84 -29.56 -2.49
CA ALA A 339 2.22 -29.47 -3.80
C ALA A 339 0.80 -30.02 -3.77
N TRP A 340 -0.08 -29.36 -4.52
CA TRP A 340 -1.48 -29.75 -4.69
C TRP A 340 -2.23 -29.89 -3.36
N PRO A 341 -2.34 -28.80 -2.58
CA PRO A 341 -2.82 -28.82 -1.21
C PRO A 341 -4.18 -29.53 -1.12
N ALA A 342 -4.40 -30.19 0.02
CA ALA A 342 -5.68 -30.74 0.38
C ALA A 342 -6.74 -29.63 0.52
N THR A 343 -7.99 -30.03 0.74
CA THR A 343 -9.06 -29.08 1.01
C THR A 343 -8.63 -28.14 2.15
N ALA A 344 -8.79 -26.83 1.98
CA ALA A 344 -8.43 -25.87 3.02
C ALA A 344 -9.12 -26.23 4.35
N GLY A 345 -8.38 -26.21 5.46
CA GLY A 345 -8.87 -26.67 6.76
C GLY A 345 -8.73 -28.17 7.03
N GLN A 346 -8.33 -28.97 6.05
CA GLN A 346 -8.00 -30.39 6.22
C GLN A 346 -6.53 -30.55 6.64
N SER A 347 -6.25 -31.45 7.59
CA SER A 347 -4.88 -31.85 7.92
C SER A 347 -4.29 -32.69 6.79
N ALA A 348 -3.17 -32.25 6.22
CA ALA A 348 -2.47 -32.95 5.15
C ALA A 348 -1.29 -33.80 5.63
N ALA A 349 -0.69 -33.40 6.75
CA ALA A 349 0.41 -34.09 7.40
C ALA A 349 0.38 -33.81 8.91
N ARG A 350 1.31 -34.39 9.66
CA ARG A 350 1.58 -34.04 11.06
C ARG A 350 3.05 -34.20 11.41
N TYR A 351 3.47 -33.48 12.45
CA TYR A 351 4.71 -33.74 13.15
C TYR A 351 4.44 -34.51 14.44
N VAL A 352 5.28 -35.50 14.73
CA VAL A 352 5.24 -36.29 15.97
C VAL A 352 6.62 -36.24 16.63
N LEU A 353 6.70 -35.67 17.83
CA LEU A 353 7.87 -35.78 18.70
C LEU A 353 7.75 -37.03 19.56
N ARG A 354 8.83 -37.78 19.65
CA ARG A 354 9.04 -38.81 20.67
C ARG A 354 10.14 -38.34 21.61
N TYR A 355 9.91 -38.39 22.91
CA TYR A 355 10.90 -38.06 23.93
C TYR A 355 11.59 -39.32 24.44
N GLU A 356 12.78 -39.18 25.03
CA GLU A 356 13.56 -40.33 25.55
C GLU A 356 12.82 -41.12 26.65
N ASP A 357 11.87 -40.49 27.35
CA ASP A 357 11.03 -41.16 28.35
C ASP A 357 9.88 -41.99 27.75
N GLY A 358 9.80 -42.06 26.41
CA GLY A 358 8.76 -42.77 25.66
C GLY A 358 7.47 -41.99 25.44
N SER A 359 7.31 -40.80 26.03
CA SER A 359 6.15 -39.93 25.78
C SER A 359 6.19 -39.33 24.37
N THR A 360 5.03 -38.89 23.88
CA THR A 360 4.90 -38.28 22.55
C THR A 360 4.09 -36.99 22.59
N ALA A 361 4.39 -36.09 21.66
CA ALA A 361 3.55 -34.94 21.33
C ALA A 361 3.34 -34.89 19.82
N GLU A 362 2.20 -34.39 19.36
CA GLU A 362 1.94 -34.22 17.94
C GLU A 362 1.29 -32.87 17.63
N THR A 363 1.50 -32.38 16.40
CA THR A 363 0.77 -31.24 15.85
C THR A 363 0.34 -31.53 14.41
N PRO A 364 -0.93 -31.32 14.06
CA PRO A 364 -1.39 -31.45 12.68
C PRO A 364 -0.83 -30.29 11.82
N LEU A 365 -0.70 -30.54 10.52
CA LEU A 365 -0.38 -29.53 9.51
C LEU A 365 -1.58 -29.32 8.61
N VAL A 366 -2.33 -28.26 8.87
CA VAL A 366 -3.60 -27.97 8.20
C VAL A 366 -3.35 -27.14 6.94
N CYS A 367 -3.89 -27.60 5.81
CA CYS A 367 -3.76 -26.89 4.53
C CYS A 367 -4.41 -25.51 4.58
N GLY A 368 -3.66 -24.48 4.17
CA GLY A 368 -4.06 -23.07 4.24
C GLY A 368 -3.74 -22.38 5.57
N TYR A 369 -3.27 -23.12 6.58
CA TYR A 369 -2.94 -22.61 7.91
C TYR A 369 -1.46 -22.85 8.25
N ASP A 370 -1.08 -24.11 8.45
CA ASP A 370 0.27 -24.53 8.82
C ASP A 370 1.07 -24.98 7.58
N LEU A 371 0.38 -25.36 6.50
CA LEU A 371 0.98 -25.87 5.27
C LEU A 371 0.29 -25.25 4.05
N CYS A 372 1.06 -24.63 3.15
CA CYS A 372 0.53 -23.94 1.97
C CYS A 372 1.20 -24.44 0.69
N ASP A 373 0.54 -24.18 -0.44
CA ASP A 373 1.03 -24.56 -1.77
C ASP A 373 2.33 -23.81 -2.09
N TRP A 374 3.26 -24.51 -2.75
CA TRP A 374 4.48 -23.92 -3.27
C TRP A 374 4.22 -23.03 -4.49
N PHE A 375 3.13 -23.30 -5.23
CA PHE A 375 2.75 -22.60 -6.47
C PHE A 375 1.78 -21.45 -6.17
N ASN A 376 1.96 -20.30 -6.84
CA ASN A 376 1.29 -19.03 -6.51
C ASN A 376 1.40 -18.71 -5.02
N ILE A 377 2.63 -18.77 -4.53
CA ILE A 377 2.90 -18.80 -3.10
C ILE A 377 2.36 -17.55 -2.39
N LYS A 378 1.77 -17.77 -1.21
CA LYS A 378 1.23 -16.77 -0.31
C LYS A 378 1.42 -17.21 1.14
N ASP A 379 1.34 -16.27 2.07
CA ASP A 379 1.34 -16.60 3.50
C ASP A 379 0.12 -17.46 3.86
N GLY A 380 0.34 -18.41 4.77
CA GLY A 380 -0.71 -19.04 5.56
C GLY A 380 -0.83 -18.36 6.92
N ASP A 381 -1.69 -18.91 7.78
CA ASP A 381 -1.92 -18.34 9.11
C ASP A 381 -0.79 -18.54 10.10
N ARG A 382 -0.06 -19.66 9.94
CA ARG A 382 1.00 -20.13 10.83
C ARG A 382 2.25 -20.56 10.07
N CYS A 383 2.28 -20.31 8.76
CA CYS A 383 3.44 -20.50 7.89
C CYS A 383 3.59 -19.30 6.96
N PHE A 384 4.80 -18.76 6.87
CA PHE A 384 5.07 -17.50 6.18
C PHE A 384 6.05 -17.73 5.06
N VAL A 385 5.83 -17.10 3.91
CA VAL A 385 6.71 -17.21 2.74
C VAL A 385 8.13 -16.87 3.18
N ALA A 386 9.07 -17.76 2.93
CA ALA A 386 10.45 -17.64 3.36
C ALA A 386 11.37 -17.28 2.19
N TRP A 387 11.05 -17.82 1.02
CA TRP A 387 11.74 -17.61 -0.23
C TRP A 387 10.73 -17.64 -1.36
N VAL A 388 10.93 -16.78 -2.36
CA VAL A 388 10.10 -16.71 -3.57
C VAL A 388 10.98 -16.55 -4.81
N SER A 389 10.58 -17.20 -5.90
CA SER A 389 11.12 -17.00 -7.25
C SER A 389 9.97 -16.96 -8.28
N LEU A 390 10.26 -16.45 -9.48
CA LEU A 390 9.31 -16.41 -10.58
C LEU A 390 9.43 -17.66 -11.45
N ALA A 391 8.29 -18.29 -11.68
CA ALA A 391 8.10 -19.34 -12.66
C ALA A 391 8.13 -18.81 -14.09
N ARG A 392 8.32 -19.73 -15.05
CA ARG A 392 7.99 -19.45 -16.45
C ARG A 392 6.48 -19.17 -16.58
N GLY A 393 6.12 -18.02 -17.13
CA GLY A 393 4.72 -17.61 -17.32
C GLY A 393 4.15 -16.71 -16.21
N GLY A 394 4.97 -16.25 -15.26
CA GLY A 394 4.60 -15.20 -14.30
C GLY A 394 3.94 -15.68 -13.00
N ALA A 395 3.79 -17.00 -12.79
CA ALA A 395 3.43 -17.57 -11.48
C ALA A 395 4.62 -17.46 -10.50
N SER A 396 4.36 -17.46 -9.20
CA SER A 396 5.40 -17.45 -8.16
C SER A 396 5.56 -18.82 -7.50
N TYR A 397 6.81 -19.23 -7.28
CA TYR A 397 7.18 -20.45 -6.55
C TYR A 397 7.86 -20.11 -5.24
N GLY A 398 7.69 -20.93 -4.22
CA GLY A 398 8.49 -20.77 -3.02
C GLY A 398 8.28 -21.79 -1.91
N VAL A 399 8.79 -21.45 -0.73
CA VAL A 399 8.66 -22.25 0.49
C VAL A 399 8.31 -21.37 1.69
N HIS A 400 7.82 -21.98 2.77
CA HIS A 400 7.41 -21.30 3.99
C HIS A 400 8.29 -21.66 5.18
N VAL A 401 8.45 -20.71 6.10
CA VAL A 401 8.88 -20.98 7.47
C VAL A 401 7.63 -21.14 8.33
N ALA A 402 7.55 -22.27 9.04
CA ALA A 402 6.59 -22.54 10.09
C ALA A 402 7.34 -22.86 11.38
N TRP A 403 6.62 -22.93 12.50
CA TRP A 403 7.22 -23.34 13.77
C TRP A 403 6.22 -24.09 14.64
N TRP A 404 6.75 -24.78 15.65
CA TRP A 404 5.97 -25.45 16.67
C TRP A 404 6.64 -25.27 18.03
N ARG A 405 5.88 -24.77 19.01
CA ARG A 405 6.28 -24.74 20.41
C ARG A 405 6.26 -26.16 20.96
N ASN A 406 7.41 -26.64 21.39
CA ASN A 406 7.51 -27.93 22.06
C ASN A 406 6.68 -27.87 23.36
N PRO A 407 5.65 -28.72 23.54
CA PRO A 407 4.85 -28.73 24.77
C PRO A 407 5.65 -29.10 26.03
N PHE A 408 6.80 -29.76 25.86
CA PHE A 408 7.68 -30.20 26.94
C PHE A 408 9.14 -29.77 26.67
N PRO A 409 9.45 -28.46 26.76
CA PRO A 409 10.76 -27.91 26.40
C PRO A 409 11.91 -28.49 27.23
N ASP A 410 11.62 -28.90 28.47
CA ASP A 410 12.59 -29.49 29.39
C ASP A 410 12.89 -30.97 29.13
N LYS A 411 12.11 -31.65 28.27
CA LYS A 411 12.33 -33.04 27.89
C LYS A 411 13.24 -33.14 26.68
N LYS A 412 14.15 -34.12 26.70
CA LYS A 412 15.01 -34.41 25.55
C LYS A 412 14.21 -35.14 24.48
N ILE A 413 14.19 -34.58 23.27
CA ILE A 413 13.52 -35.14 22.11
C ILE A 413 14.42 -36.22 21.52
N GLU A 414 13.92 -37.45 21.41
CA GLU A 414 14.58 -38.57 20.75
C GLU A 414 14.51 -38.41 19.23
N SER A 415 13.30 -38.23 18.69
CA SER A 415 13.06 -38.13 17.25
C SER A 415 11.88 -37.24 16.89
N LEU A 416 11.94 -36.64 15.71
CA LEU A 416 10.85 -35.94 15.02
C LEU A 416 10.42 -36.78 13.81
N THR A 417 9.16 -37.19 13.76
CA THR A 417 8.57 -37.88 12.61
C THR A 417 7.66 -36.94 11.84
N PHE A 418 7.93 -36.77 10.55
CA PHE A 418 7.03 -36.12 9.60
C PHE A 418 6.19 -37.19 8.91
N ARG A 419 4.85 -37.10 8.97
CA ARG A 419 3.94 -38.13 8.46
C ARG A 419 2.83 -37.52 7.60
N SER A 420 2.55 -38.13 6.46
CA SER A 420 1.43 -37.77 5.59
C SER A 420 0.11 -38.34 6.12
N GLU A 421 -0.96 -37.56 6.00
CA GLU A 421 -2.35 -38.02 6.22
C GLU A 421 -2.93 -38.70 4.98
N ASN A 422 -2.12 -38.90 3.93
CA ASN A 422 -2.52 -39.49 2.65
C ASN A 422 -3.73 -38.78 2.02
N THR A 423 -3.71 -37.44 2.07
CA THR A 423 -4.65 -36.55 1.34
C THR A 423 -4.13 -36.30 -0.08
N SER A 424 -4.77 -35.41 -0.86
CA SER A 424 -4.23 -35.02 -2.17
C SER A 424 -2.91 -34.24 -2.10
N ALA A 425 -2.61 -33.63 -0.94
CA ALA A 425 -1.37 -32.90 -0.76
C ALA A 425 -0.16 -33.83 -0.79
N VAL A 426 0.92 -33.35 -1.40
CA VAL A 426 2.28 -33.89 -1.28
C VAL A 426 3.03 -32.99 -0.28
N PRO A 427 3.17 -33.39 0.99
CA PRO A 427 3.85 -32.60 2.01
C PRO A 427 5.37 -32.65 1.82
N ILE A 428 6.03 -31.50 1.92
CA ILE A 428 7.47 -31.36 1.66
C ILE A 428 8.17 -30.61 2.80
N LEU A 429 9.22 -31.20 3.35
CA LEU A 429 10.08 -30.61 4.39
C LEU A 429 11.52 -30.48 3.88
N LEU A 430 12.07 -29.26 3.91
CA LEU A 430 13.39 -28.93 3.37
C LEU A 430 14.46 -28.79 4.46
N ALA A 431 14.10 -28.32 5.66
CA ALA A 431 15.02 -28.20 6.78
C ALA A 431 14.27 -28.02 8.11
N VAL A 432 14.97 -28.33 9.22
CA VAL A 432 14.49 -28.13 10.59
C VAL A 432 15.56 -27.40 11.40
N THR A 433 15.15 -26.47 12.26
CA THR A 433 16.05 -25.75 13.18
C THR A 433 15.47 -25.71 14.58
N LEU A 434 16.28 -26.01 15.59
CA LEU A 434 15.89 -25.96 17.00
C LEU A 434 16.21 -24.59 17.60
N SER A 435 15.44 -24.18 18.61
CA SER A 435 15.69 -22.96 19.40
C SER A 435 15.43 -23.21 20.88
N ASP A 436 16.25 -22.60 21.73
CA ASP A 436 16.09 -22.56 23.18
C ASP A 436 15.09 -21.50 23.66
N GLN A 437 14.66 -20.60 22.77
CA GLN A 437 13.68 -19.57 23.03
C GLN A 437 12.32 -19.85 22.37
N GLU A 438 11.32 -19.11 22.80
CA GLU A 438 10.00 -19.02 22.17
C GLU A 438 10.11 -18.61 20.68
N PRO A 439 9.11 -18.96 19.85
CA PRO A 439 9.17 -18.71 18.41
C PRO A 439 9.30 -17.23 18.04
N ARG A 440 10.20 -16.92 17.10
CA ARG A 440 10.45 -15.62 16.50
C ARG A 440 10.65 -15.77 15.00
N ILE A 441 9.91 -14.99 14.23
CA ILE A 441 10.17 -14.80 12.80
C ILE A 441 10.66 -13.37 12.63
N PHE A 442 11.78 -13.22 11.92
CA PHE A 442 12.38 -11.92 11.64
C PHE A 442 12.28 -11.61 10.14
N GLY A 443 12.06 -10.36 9.75
CA GLY A 443 12.28 -9.91 8.36
C GLY A 443 11.29 -10.40 7.30
N GLU A 444 11.52 -9.92 6.07
CA GLU A 444 10.73 -10.16 4.86
C GLU A 444 11.11 -11.49 4.16
N PRO A 445 10.27 -12.03 3.25
CA PRO A 445 10.67 -13.17 2.42
C PRO A 445 11.91 -12.82 1.58
N VAL A 446 12.80 -13.78 1.37
CA VAL A 446 13.89 -13.62 0.40
C VAL A 446 13.29 -13.69 -1.00
N ASP A 447 13.17 -12.55 -1.65
CA ASP A 447 12.82 -12.47 -3.06
C ASP A 447 14.08 -12.66 -3.92
N ALA A 448 14.15 -13.80 -4.63
CA ALA A 448 15.23 -14.12 -5.55
C ALA A 448 15.01 -13.51 -6.96
N SER A 449 13.88 -12.85 -7.21
CA SER A 449 13.57 -12.17 -8.48
C SER A 449 14.06 -10.72 -8.55
N LEU A 450 14.53 -10.16 -7.43
CA LEU A 450 15.07 -8.80 -7.35
C LEU A 450 16.60 -8.82 -7.36
N ASP A 451 17.21 -8.16 -8.33
CA ASP A 451 18.65 -7.83 -8.29
C ASP A 451 18.93 -6.97 -7.04
N LYS A 452 19.54 -7.58 -6.00
CA LYS A 452 19.92 -6.85 -4.79
C LYS A 452 21.27 -6.17 -5.01
N THR A 453 21.24 -4.86 -5.18
CA THR A 453 22.45 -4.03 -5.15
C THR A 453 23.09 -4.10 -3.76
N ASP A 454 24.38 -4.44 -3.67
CA ASP A 454 25.14 -4.39 -2.41
C ASP A 454 25.33 -2.93 -1.96
N VAL A 455 24.73 -2.59 -0.82
CA VAL A 455 24.76 -1.24 -0.21
C VAL A 455 25.64 -1.18 1.03
N SER A 456 26.44 -2.22 1.33
CA SER A 456 27.26 -2.32 2.55
C SER A 456 28.32 -1.22 2.68
N THR A 457 28.69 -0.58 1.57
CA THR A 457 29.68 0.51 1.50
C THR A 457 29.04 1.90 1.45
N TRP A 458 27.71 2.00 1.45
CA TRP A 458 27.02 3.27 1.29
C TRP A 458 26.97 4.04 2.61
N PHE A 459 27.13 5.36 2.55
CA PHE A 459 26.93 6.22 3.71
C PHE A 459 25.46 6.65 3.82
N PRO A 460 24.94 6.86 5.05
CA PRO A 460 23.60 7.38 5.24
C PRO A 460 23.52 8.82 4.72
N PHE A 461 22.91 8.99 3.56
CA PHE A 461 22.56 10.30 3.02
C PHE A 461 21.25 10.78 3.65
N THR A 462 21.33 11.76 4.54
CA THR A 462 20.17 12.48 5.09
C THR A 462 19.98 13.77 4.33
N PHE A 463 18.76 14.05 3.86
CA PHE A 463 18.38 15.33 3.25
C PHE A 463 17.79 16.22 4.37
N PRO A 464 18.56 17.14 4.97
CA PRO A 464 18.04 18.01 6.01
C PRO A 464 17.09 19.02 5.37
N TRP A 465 15.78 18.80 5.47
CA TRP A 465 14.74 19.55 4.74
C TRP A 465 14.63 21.04 5.11
N CYS A 466 15.15 21.44 6.28
CA CYS A 466 15.06 22.81 6.79
C CYS A 466 16.43 23.51 6.94
N GLU A 467 17.52 22.85 6.56
CA GLU A 467 18.86 23.44 6.68
C GLU A 467 19.14 24.34 5.48
N ALA A 468 18.90 25.63 5.66
CA ALA A 468 19.22 26.69 4.70
C ALA A 468 20.45 27.50 5.12
N GLU A 469 21.31 26.96 5.99
CA GLU A 469 22.54 27.65 6.41
C GLU A 469 23.41 27.96 5.19
N PRO A 470 23.79 29.23 4.97
CA PRO A 470 24.68 29.62 3.89
C PRO A 470 26.09 29.04 4.04
N GLY A 471 26.78 28.84 2.91
CA GLY A 471 28.21 28.50 2.90
C GLY A 471 28.54 27.04 3.21
N THR A 472 27.54 26.14 3.26
CA THR A 472 27.80 24.70 3.28
C THR A 472 28.31 24.21 1.92
N ALA A 473 28.92 23.02 1.87
CA ALA A 473 29.36 22.43 0.60
C ALA A 473 28.23 22.19 -0.42
N THR A 474 26.97 22.20 0.04
CA THR A 474 25.77 22.06 -0.79
C THR A 474 25.12 23.39 -1.15
N ASP A 475 25.62 24.52 -0.63
CA ASP A 475 25.12 25.86 -0.96
C ASP A 475 25.72 26.36 -2.27
N VAL A 476 24.96 26.15 -3.34
CA VAL A 476 25.24 26.62 -4.69
C VAL A 476 24.31 27.78 -5.09
N SER A 477 23.75 28.51 -4.12
CA SER A 477 22.86 29.66 -4.36
C SER A 477 23.53 30.78 -5.16
N PHE A 478 24.86 30.86 -5.16
CA PHE A 478 25.64 31.79 -6.01
C PHE A 478 25.48 31.53 -7.52
N LEU A 479 24.94 30.39 -7.93
CA LEU A 479 24.59 30.11 -9.33
C LEU A 479 23.28 30.80 -9.77
N LEU A 480 22.49 31.29 -8.81
CA LEU A 480 21.26 32.02 -9.10
C LEU A 480 21.56 33.48 -9.40
N ASP A 481 20.66 34.10 -10.17
CA ASP A 481 20.82 35.46 -10.66
C ASP A 481 19.60 36.31 -10.22
N PRO A 482 19.43 36.55 -8.91
CA PRO A 482 18.25 37.25 -8.39
C PRO A 482 18.15 38.72 -8.86
N PRO A 483 16.93 39.31 -8.88
CA PRO A 483 15.65 38.62 -8.75
C PRO A 483 15.23 37.92 -10.05
N ALA A 484 14.30 36.96 -9.96
CA ALA A 484 13.71 36.33 -11.14
C ALA A 484 12.96 37.36 -11.97
N GLY A 485 13.07 37.25 -13.29
CA GLY A 485 12.48 38.16 -14.26
C GLY A 485 13.36 39.37 -14.64
N LYS A 486 14.54 39.56 -14.01
CA LYS A 486 15.43 40.68 -14.32
C LYS A 486 15.95 40.73 -15.77
N HIS A 487 15.85 39.62 -16.50
CA HIS A 487 16.28 39.52 -17.90
C HIS A 487 15.11 39.62 -18.90
N GLY A 488 13.90 39.93 -18.41
CA GLY A 488 12.67 39.94 -19.18
C GLY A 488 12.08 38.54 -19.37
N PHE A 489 11.04 38.45 -20.22
CA PHE A 489 10.29 37.20 -20.40
C PHE A 489 11.13 36.10 -21.05
N VAL A 490 10.81 34.85 -20.72
CA VAL A 490 11.37 33.68 -21.40
C VAL A 490 10.75 33.56 -22.80
N MET A 491 11.54 33.11 -23.77
CA MET A 491 11.16 32.87 -25.15
C MET A 491 11.79 31.55 -25.63
N ALA A 492 11.12 30.83 -26.52
CA ALA A 492 11.66 29.63 -27.17
C ALA A 492 12.14 29.97 -28.59
N ARG A 493 13.38 29.58 -28.94
CA ARG A 493 13.98 29.74 -30.27
C ARG A 493 14.98 28.61 -30.50
N ASP A 494 14.94 28.00 -31.69
CA ASP A 494 15.90 26.97 -32.12
C ASP A 494 16.08 25.82 -31.10
N GLY A 495 14.99 25.31 -30.53
CA GLY A 495 15.01 24.23 -29.53
C GLY A 495 15.56 24.62 -28.16
N HIS A 496 15.73 25.91 -27.87
CA HIS A 496 16.28 26.42 -26.63
C HIS A 496 15.47 27.57 -26.04
N PHE A 497 15.61 27.79 -24.72
CA PHE A 497 15.06 28.95 -24.06
C PHE A 497 16.06 30.11 -24.00
N PHE A 498 15.55 31.32 -24.19
CA PHE A 498 16.27 32.58 -24.07
C PHE A 498 15.44 33.57 -23.25
N PHE A 499 16.09 34.43 -22.50
CA PHE A 499 15.44 35.62 -21.94
C PHE A 499 15.28 36.69 -23.02
N GLN A 500 14.37 37.63 -22.81
CA GLN A 500 14.05 38.70 -23.75
C GLN A 500 15.27 39.56 -24.14
N ASN A 501 16.25 39.70 -23.24
CA ASN A 501 17.51 40.40 -23.52
C ASN A 501 18.52 39.58 -24.37
N GLY A 502 18.15 38.38 -24.82
CA GLY A 502 18.99 37.51 -25.66
C GLY A 502 19.89 36.53 -24.90
N LYS A 503 19.98 36.60 -23.56
CA LYS A 503 20.76 35.65 -22.75
C LYS A 503 20.11 34.26 -22.80
N ARG A 504 20.89 33.20 -23.01
CA ARG A 504 20.39 31.82 -22.99
C ARG A 504 19.87 31.47 -21.59
N ALA A 505 18.64 30.97 -21.51
CA ALA A 505 18.04 30.49 -20.28
C ALA A 505 18.30 28.98 -20.14
N LYS A 506 18.74 28.55 -18.97
CA LYS A 506 18.93 27.14 -18.60
C LYS A 506 18.24 26.93 -17.28
N PHE A 507 17.29 26.00 -17.24
CA PHE A 507 16.49 25.74 -16.06
C PHE A 507 16.87 24.41 -15.41
N TRP A 508 16.95 24.43 -14.08
CA TRP A 508 17.14 23.29 -13.20
C TRP A 508 16.25 23.51 -11.97
N GLY A 509 15.37 22.55 -11.67
CA GLY A 509 14.31 22.81 -10.73
C GLY A 509 13.55 21.58 -10.29
N VAL A 510 12.50 21.84 -9.52
CA VAL A 510 11.65 20.82 -8.89
C VAL A 510 10.17 21.09 -9.13
N ASN A 511 9.35 20.09 -8.85
CA ASN A 511 7.89 20.18 -8.85
C ASN A 511 7.35 20.25 -7.42
N LEU A 512 6.50 21.23 -7.14
CA LEU A 512 5.65 21.30 -5.97
C LEU A 512 4.22 20.99 -6.39
N ASP A 513 3.52 20.16 -5.62
CA ASP A 513 2.24 19.57 -6.03
C ASP A 513 1.19 19.74 -4.94
N ARG A 514 0.04 20.37 -5.27
CA ARG A 514 -1.09 20.64 -4.36
C ARG A 514 -0.70 21.49 -3.14
N VAL A 515 -0.81 20.92 -1.94
CA VAL A 515 -0.63 21.60 -0.64
C VAL A 515 0.71 22.36 -0.54
N PRO A 516 1.87 21.77 -0.92
CA PRO A 516 3.15 22.47 -1.02
C PRO A 516 3.19 23.77 -1.82
N CYS A 517 2.23 24.03 -2.72
CA CYS A 517 2.17 25.28 -3.47
C CYS A 517 1.65 26.47 -2.63
N PHE A 518 1.04 26.18 -1.46
CA PHE A 518 0.45 27.16 -0.54
C PHE A 518 1.10 27.11 0.85
N PRO A 519 2.44 27.21 0.96
CA PRO A 519 3.11 27.09 2.24
C PRO A 519 2.68 28.21 3.19
N HIS A 520 2.56 27.91 4.49
CA HIS A 520 2.44 28.95 5.51
C HIS A 520 3.62 29.91 5.43
N ARG A 521 3.37 31.18 5.76
CA ARG A 521 4.33 32.28 5.61
C ARG A 521 5.72 31.97 6.21
N GLU A 522 5.75 31.39 7.40
CA GLU A 522 6.99 30.98 8.09
C GLU A 522 7.81 29.94 7.32
N ASN A 523 7.15 29.09 6.54
CA ASN A 523 7.79 28.03 5.75
C ASN A 523 8.13 28.51 4.34
N ALA A 524 7.36 29.44 3.76
CA ALA A 524 7.59 29.99 2.42
C ALA A 524 9.03 30.53 2.25
N ASP A 525 9.50 31.33 3.22
CA ASP A 525 10.87 31.86 3.23
C ASP A 525 11.93 30.76 3.31
N ARG A 526 11.71 29.77 4.18
CA ARG A 526 12.64 28.65 4.40
C ARG A 526 12.72 27.75 3.18
N ILE A 527 11.58 27.41 2.58
CA ILE A 527 11.49 26.61 1.36
C ILE A 527 12.19 27.34 0.22
N ALA A 528 11.90 28.63 0.00
CA ALA A 528 12.54 29.41 -1.05
C ALA A 528 14.07 29.52 -0.85
N ALA A 529 14.54 29.69 0.38
CA ALA A 529 15.97 29.70 0.71
C ALA A 529 16.62 28.33 0.48
N HIS A 530 15.94 27.25 0.86
CA HIS A 530 16.43 25.89 0.67
C HIS A 530 16.52 25.49 -0.81
N LEU A 531 15.53 25.88 -1.62
CA LEU A 531 15.57 25.71 -3.06
C LEU A 531 16.73 26.48 -3.69
N ALA A 532 16.96 27.71 -3.22
CA ALA A 532 18.07 28.53 -3.67
C ALA A 532 19.43 27.92 -3.32
N LYS A 533 19.59 27.41 -2.09
CA LYS A 533 20.79 26.68 -1.64
C LYS A 533 21.17 25.56 -2.60
N TYR A 534 20.21 24.78 -3.07
CA TYR A 534 20.46 23.71 -4.06
C TYR A 534 20.51 24.17 -5.51
N GLY A 535 20.53 25.47 -5.78
CA GLY A 535 20.67 26.02 -7.14
C GLY A 535 19.44 25.82 -8.01
N ASN A 536 18.27 25.55 -7.42
CA ASN A 536 17.03 25.50 -8.17
C ASN A 536 16.68 26.91 -8.65
N ASN A 537 16.63 27.08 -9.96
CA ASN A 537 16.32 28.37 -10.59
C ASN A 537 14.91 28.39 -11.21
N ILE A 538 14.16 27.28 -11.10
CA ILE A 538 12.76 27.21 -11.47
C ILE A 538 11.98 26.27 -10.54
N VAL A 539 10.69 26.53 -10.35
CA VAL A 539 9.75 25.64 -9.66
C VAL A 539 8.49 25.48 -10.50
N ARG A 540 8.02 24.25 -10.69
CA ARG A 540 6.68 23.99 -11.22
C ARG A 540 5.69 23.92 -10.07
N LEU A 541 4.64 24.75 -10.14
CA LEU A 541 3.53 24.79 -9.20
C LEU A 541 2.37 24.01 -9.81
N HIS A 542 2.12 22.83 -9.27
CA HIS A 542 1.27 21.82 -9.89
C HIS A 542 -0.04 21.58 -9.13
N CYS A 543 -1.14 21.42 -9.86
CA CYS A 543 -2.45 21.08 -9.31
C CYS A 543 -2.92 22.03 -8.20
N LEU A 544 -2.88 23.33 -8.47
CA LEU A 544 -3.33 24.37 -7.54
C LEU A 544 -4.82 24.19 -7.17
N GLU A 545 -5.61 23.61 -8.08
CA GLU A 545 -7.04 23.32 -7.96
C GLU A 545 -7.39 21.91 -7.44
N SER A 546 -6.47 21.27 -6.71
CA SER A 546 -6.59 19.95 -6.05
C SER A 546 -8.00 19.42 -5.75
N PHE A 547 -8.35 18.24 -6.26
CA PHE A 547 -9.59 17.52 -5.91
C PHE A 547 -9.65 16.95 -4.48
N GLN A 548 -8.55 16.96 -3.74
CA GLN A 548 -8.48 16.39 -2.39
C GLN A 548 -9.24 17.26 -1.37
N PRO A 549 -9.80 16.68 -0.29
CA PRO A 549 -10.49 17.44 0.75
C PRO A 549 -9.49 18.17 1.67
N THR A 550 -8.64 19.02 1.11
CA THR A 550 -7.67 19.86 1.82
C THR A 550 -8.17 21.30 1.84
N LYS A 551 -7.79 22.08 2.87
CA LYS A 551 -8.11 23.52 2.89
C LYS A 551 -7.28 24.31 1.89
N GLU A 552 -6.09 23.80 1.55
CA GLU A 552 -5.19 24.36 0.55
C GLU A 552 -5.67 23.98 -0.86
N ASN A 553 -6.43 24.90 -1.45
CA ASN A 553 -6.93 24.86 -2.82
C ASN A 553 -7.02 26.31 -3.33
N ILE A 554 -6.68 26.53 -4.61
CA ILE A 554 -6.76 27.85 -5.22
C ILE A 554 -8.18 28.43 -5.26
N PHE A 555 -9.21 27.58 -5.31
CA PHE A 555 -10.62 27.99 -5.28
C PHE A 555 -11.15 28.13 -3.85
N ASP A 556 -12.02 29.10 -3.65
CA ASP A 556 -12.69 29.35 -2.37
C ASP A 556 -13.77 28.29 -2.10
N GLN A 557 -13.48 27.40 -1.15
CA GLN A 557 -14.37 26.30 -0.77
C GLN A 557 -15.65 26.72 -0.04
N SER A 558 -15.83 28.02 0.26
CA SER A 558 -17.09 28.55 0.78
C SER A 558 -18.15 28.76 -0.30
N HIS A 559 -17.76 28.73 -1.58
CA HIS A 559 -18.65 28.83 -2.73
C HIS A 559 -19.04 27.43 -3.24
N ASP A 560 -20.19 27.34 -3.90
CA ASP A 560 -20.67 26.12 -4.54
C ASP A 560 -20.21 25.99 -6.00
N ASP A 561 -19.38 26.92 -6.47
CA ASP A 561 -18.70 26.92 -7.76
C ASP A 561 -17.18 27.02 -7.58
N SER A 562 -16.44 26.79 -8.68
CA SER A 562 -14.99 26.97 -8.75
C SER A 562 -14.62 28.17 -9.64
N LEU A 563 -15.33 29.29 -9.43
CA LEU A 563 -15.15 30.56 -10.15
C LEU A 563 -14.61 31.68 -9.25
N HIS A 564 -14.28 31.37 -8.00
CA HIS A 564 -13.79 32.31 -7.00
C HIS A 564 -12.43 31.83 -6.46
N LEU A 565 -11.42 32.70 -6.51
CA LEU A 565 -10.11 32.42 -5.91
C LEU A 565 -10.19 32.55 -4.38
N SER A 566 -9.58 31.61 -3.65
CA SER A 566 -9.49 31.65 -2.20
C SER A 566 -8.58 32.80 -1.75
N PRO A 567 -9.09 33.81 -1.00
CA PRO A 567 -8.26 34.92 -0.55
C PRO A 567 -7.09 34.46 0.34
N GLU A 568 -7.32 33.46 1.19
CA GLU A 568 -6.31 32.92 2.09
C GLU A 568 -5.19 32.20 1.33
N ASN A 569 -5.54 31.31 0.40
CA ASN A 569 -4.53 30.56 -0.34
C ASN A 569 -3.85 31.43 -1.41
N MET A 570 -4.53 32.42 -1.98
CA MET A 570 -3.90 33.40 -2.85
C MET A 570 -2.87 34.23 -2.10
N GLU A 571 -3.13 34.68 -0.86
CA GLU A 571 -2.12 35.38 -0.06
C GLU A 571 -0.88 34.49 0.22
N ARG A 572 -1.08 33.20 0.51
CA ARG A 572 0.02 32.24 0.69
C ARG A 572 0.84 32.04 -0.59
N LEU A 573 0.16 31.84 -1.72
CA LEU A 573 0.79 31.68 -3.03
C LEU A 573 1.54 32.94 -3.43
N ASP A 574 0.91 34.11 -3.31
CA ASP A 574 1.48 35.40 -3.68
C ASP A 574 2.74 35.71 -2.87
N TYR A 575 2.69 35.49 -1.55
CA TYR A 575 3.87 35.65 -0.70
C TYR A 575 4.98 34.69 -1.11
N PHE A 576 4.65 33.42 -1.39
CA PHE A 576 5.64 32.43 -1.79
C PHE A 576 6.29 32.75 -3.13
N LEU A 577 5.50 33.17 -4.14
CA LEU A 577 6.01 33.67 -5.43
C LEU A 577 6.98 34.83 -5.23
N ALA A 578 6.65 35.79 -4.37
CA ALA A 578 7.56 36.89 -4.05
C ALA A 578 8.87 36.41 -3.40
N GLN A 579 8.84 35.39 -2.56
CA GLN A 579 10.04 34.82 -1.94
C GLN A 579 10.93 34.05 -2.93
N LEU A 580 10.32 33.31 -3.85
CA LEU A 580 11.01 32.68 -4.98
C LEU A 580 11.65 33.75 -5.88
N LYS A 581 10.90 34.82 -6.18
CA LYS A 581 11.34 35.93 -7.05
C LYS A 581 12.57 36.61 -6.49
N LYS A 582 12.54 36.99 -5.21
CA LYS A 582 13.66 37.61 -4.49
C LYS A 582 14.96 36.81 -4.61
N ARG A 583 14.87 35.48 -4.77
CA ARG A 583 15.99 34.55 -4.82
C ARG A 583 16.38 34.11 -6.24
N GLY A 584 15.77 34.67 -7.29
CA GLY A 584 16.13 34.32 -8.66
C GLY A 584 15.46 33.06 -9.19
N ILE A 585 14.41 32.58 -8.53
CA ILE A 585 13.69 31.36 -8.88
C ILE A 585 12.45 31.70 -9.71
N TYR A 586 12.44 31.23 -10.96
CA TYR A 586 11.34 31.36 -11.90
C TYR A 586 10.23 30.33 -11.60
N VAL A 587 9.06 30.49 -12.22
CA VAL A 587 7.94 29.55 -12.01
C VAL A 587 7.33 29.03 -13.30
N VAL A 588 6.86 27.79 -13.25
CA VAL A 588 5.95 27.17 -14.21
C VAL A 588 4.62 26.92 -13.51
N ILE A 589 3.52 27.17 -14.20
CA ILE A 589 2.17 26.89 -13.70
C ILE A 589 1.42 26.02 -14.71
N ASP A 590 0.65 25.06 -14.23
CA ASP A 590 -0.40 24.42 -15.03
C ASP A 590 -1.75 25.08 -14.83
N LEU A 591 -2.55 25.06 -15.91
CA LEU A 591 -3.90 25.62 -15.93
C LEU A 591 -4.98 24.53 -15.80
N TRP A 592 -4.60 23.26 -15.83
CA TRP A 592 -5.51 22.17 -15.53
C TRP A 592 -4.77 20.90 -15.07
N GLY A 593 -4.95 20.56 -13.80
CA GLY A 593 -4.57 19.30 -13.19
C GLY A 593 -5.80 18.50 -12.79
N PHE A 594 -6.24 18.62 -11.55
CA PHE A 594 -7.26 17.75 -10.94
C PHE A 594 -8.41 18.53 -10.32
N ARG A 595 -9.07 19.39 -11.09
CA ARG A 595 -10.24 20.16 -10.65
C ARG A 595 -11.39 19.25 -10.24
N LYS A 596 -12.00 19.50 -9.08
CA LYS A 596 -13.28 18.90 -8.69
C LYS A 596 -14.43 19.76 -9.22
N PHE A 597 -15.41 19.15 -9.88
CA PHE A 597 -16.64 19.84 -10.30
C PHE A 597 -17.60 20.04 -9.12
N LEU A 598 -18.07 21.27 -8.96
CA LEU A 598 -19.01 21.71 -7.92
C LEU A 598 -20.40 22.02 -8.50
N PRO A 599 -21.49 22.02 -7.70
CA PRO A 599 -22.85 22.22 -8.20
C PRO A 599 -23.04 23.49 -9.05
N GLY A 600 -22.45 24.61 -8.64
CA GLY A 600 -22.53 25.91 -9.31
C GLY A 600 -21.68 26.00 -10.60
N ASP A 601 -20.82 25.03 -10.88
CA ASP A 601 -20.02 25.02 -12.12
C ASP A 601 -20.88 24.79 -13.37
N GLY A 602 -22.13 24.33 -13.23
CA GLY A 602 -23.01 24.05 -14.37
C GLY A 602 -22.55 22.85 -15.22
N VAL A 603 -21.74 21.96 -14.65
CA VAL A 603 -21.26 20.75 -15.35
C VAL A 603 -22.41 19.75 -15.49
N LYS A 604 -22.74 19.40 -16.74
CA LYS A 604 -23.75 18.39 -17.07
C LYS A 604 -23.38 17.04 -16.46
N ASP A 605 -24.36 16.36 -15.87
CA ASP A 605 -24.22 15.05 -15.22
C ASP A 605 -23.09 14.98 -14.18
N ARG A 606 -22.87 16.09 -13.44
CA ARG A 606 -21.82 16.22 -12.43
C ARG A 606 -21.68 15.00 -11.52
N GLU A 607 -22.79 14.47 -11.00
CA GLU A 607 -22.76 13.33 -10.07
C GLU A 607 -22.32 12.02 -10.74
N ALA A 608 -22.55 11.88 -12.04
CA ALA A 608 -22.12 10.71 -12.78
C ALA A 608 -20.59 10.64 -12.91
N TRP A 609 -19.86 11.73 -12.68
CA TRP A 609 -18.39 11.74 -12.63
C TRP A 609 -17.81 11.11 -11.36
N GLN A 610 -18.60 10.93 -10.30
CA GLN A 610 -18.12 10.32 -9.06
C GLN A 610 -17.68 8.86 -9.28
N GLY A 611 -16.47 8.52 -8.84
CA GLY A 611 -15.91 7.16 -8.94
C GLY A 611 -15.36 6.78 -10.31
N ARG A 612 -15.38 7.68 -11.30
CA ARG A 612 -14.80 7.47 -12.63
C ARG A 612 -13.32 7.83 -12.66
N GLN A 613 -12.63 7.38 -13.72
CA GLN A 613 -11.20 7.66 -13.92
C GLN A 613 -10.97 9.16 -14.10
N VAL A 614 -10.01 9.70 -13.35
CA VAL A 614 -9.67 11.13 -13.38
C VAL A 614 -9.15 11.56 -14.76
N THR A 615 -8.44 10.69 -15.45
CA THR A 615 -7.97 10.93 -16.82
C THR A 615 -9.10 11.09 -17.83
N SER A 616 -10.20 10.35 -17.68
CA SER A 616 -11.39 10.53 -18.53
C SER A 616 -12.05 11.89 -18.31
N MET A 617 -12.05 12.38 -17.06
CA MET A 617 -12.54 13.72 -16.75
C MET A 617 -11.65 14.81 -17.39
N GLN A 618 -10.33 14.64 -17.35
CA GLN A 618 -9.38 15.55 -18.01
C GLN A 618 -9.54 15.51 -19.54
N GLY A 619 -9.72 14.32 -20.13
CA GLY A 619 -9.99 14.17 -21.57
C GLY A 619 -11.27 14.89 -22.01
N ALA A 620 -12.32 14.90 -21.17
CA ALA A 620 -13.56 15.60 -21.48
C ALA A 620 -13.38 17.12 -21.66
N VAL A 621 -12.42 17.74 -20.98
CA VAL A 621 -12.12 19.17 -21.11
C VAL A 621 -11.67 19.53 -22.53
N ILE A 622 -11.03 18.59 -23.25
CA ILE A 622 -10.51 18.84 -24.59
C ILE A 622 -11.63 19.08 -25.61
N PHE A 623 -12.85 18.57 -25.38
CA PHE A 623 -13.96 18.71 -26.34
C PHE A 623 -15.22 19.37 -25.79
N ASN A 624 -15.51 19.25 -24.49
CA ASN A 624 -16.75 19.77 -23.92
C ASN A 624 -16.67 21.29 -23.69
N GLU A 625 -17.61 22.02 -24.29
CA GLU A 625 -17.60 23.49 -24.30
C GLU A 625 -17.65 24.10 -22.90
N ARG A 626 -18.49 23.56 -22.00
CA ARG A 626 -18.62 24.08 -20.64
C ARG A 626 -17.33 23.88 -19.83
N LEU A 627 -16.68 22.73 -19.97
CA LEU A 627 -15.41 22.49 -19.29
C LEU A 627 -14.29 23.41 -19.81
N GLN A 628 -14.26 23.70 -21.11
CA GLN A 628 -13.33 24.67 -21.70
C GLN A 628 -13.60 26.10 -21.23
N GLU A 629 -14.86 26.49 -21.03
CA GLU A 629 -15.20 27.78 -20.41
C GLU A 629 -14.62 27.89 -19.01
N LEU A 630 -14.80 26.86 -18.18
CA LEU A 630 -14.27 26.81 -16.81
C LEU A 630 -12.74 26.89 -16.78
N GLU A 631 -12.06 26.27 -17.74
CA GLU A 631 -10.60 26.33 -17.92
C GLU A 631 -10.14 27.75 -18.29
N ARG A 632 -10.78 28.36 -19.31
CA ARG A 632 -10.48 29.74 -19.72
C ARG A 632 -10.70 30.74 -18.59
N GLU A 633 -11.76 30.56 -17.82
CA GLU A 633 -12.10 31.45 -16.72
C GLU A 633 -11.12 31.32 -15.56
N TYR A 634 -10.72 30.08 -15.21
CA TYR A 634 -9.66 29.86 -14.24
C TYR A 634 -8.34 30.50 -14.66
N ALA A 635 -7.93 30.32 -15.91
CA ALA A 635 -6.74 30.96 -16.46
C ALA A 635 -6.81 32.49 -16.36
N ARG A 636 -7.97 33.08 -16.67
CA ARG A 636 -8.19 34.53 -16.54
C ARG A 636 -8.05 34.98 -15.09
N LEU A 637 -8.73 34.32 -14.15
CA LEU A 637 -8.71 34.66 -12.73
C LEU A 637 -7.28 34.65 -12.18
N LEU A 638 -6.55 33.54 -12.37
CA LEU A 638 -5.19 33.39 -11.85
C LEU A 638 -4.19 34.35 -12.52
N LEU A 639 -4.21 34.46 -13.85
CA LEU A 639 -3.16 35.19 -14.58
C LEU A 639 -3.33 36.71 -14.52
N THR A 640 -4.54 37.20 -14.23
CA THR A 640 -4.85 38.63 -14.14
C THR A 640 -4.88 39.16 -12.71
N HIS A 641 -4.94 38.28 -11.71
CA HIS A 641 -4.79 38.65 -10.30
C HIS A 641 -3.44 39.33 -10.06
N VAL A 642 -3.47 40.48 -9.38
CA VAL A 642 -2.27 41.26 -9.05
C VAL A 642 -1.74 40.78 -7.70
N ASN A 643 -0.53 40.22 -7.70
CA ASN A 643 0.14 39.81 -6.49
C ASN A 643 0.51 41.06 -5.65
N PRO A 644 -0.01 41.20 -4.41
CA PRO A 644 0.21 42.40 -3.59
C PRO A 644 1.67 42.54 -3.11
N HIS A 645 2.46 41.46 -3.10
CA HIS A 645 3.85 41.46 -2.66
C HIS A 645 4.84 41.82 -3.79
N THR A 646 4.45 41.69 -5.06
CA THR A 646 5.28 42.07 -6.23
C THR A 646 4.72 43.25 -7.01
N GLY A 647 3.43 43.56 -6.85
CA GLY A 647 2.71 44.60 -7.60
C GLY A 647 2.42 44.21 -9.06
N LEU A 648 2.59 42.94 -9.43
CA LEU A 648 2.44 42.46 -10.80
C LEU A 648 1.43 41.31 -10.86
N ALA A 649 0.65 41.26 -11.94
CA ALA A 649 -0.08 40.05 -12.29
C ALA A 649 0.85 39.04 -12.96
N LEU A 650 0.57 37.74 -12.83
CA LEU A 650 1.43 36.68 -13.39
C LEU A 650 1.66 36.84 -14.91
N LYS A 651 0.64 37.28 -15.65
CA LYS A 651 0.77 37.56 -17.10
C LYS A 651 1.78 38.67 -17.43
N ASP A 652 2.00 39.59 -16.49
CA ASP A 652 2.87 40.76 -16.62
C ASP A 652 4.21 40.57 -15.88
N ASP A 653 4.37 39.49 -15.10
CA ASP A 653 5.57 39.19 -14.31
C ASP A 653 6.53 38.25 -15.09
N PRO A 654 7.75 38.71 -15.47
CA PRO A 654 8.72 37.86 -16.14
C PRO A 654 9.32 36.74 -15.28
N GLN A 655 8.95 36.61 -14.00
CA GLN A 655 9.21 35.44 -13.18
C GLN A 655 8.48 34.20 -13.72
N LEU A 656 7.29 34.38 -14.31
CA LEU A 656 6.61 33.31 -15.02
C LEU A 656 7.47 32.92 -16.23
N ALA A 657 7.93 31.68 -16.28
CA ALA A 657 8.82 31.19 -17.33
C ALA A 657 8.08 30.39 -18.39
N LEU A 658 7.03 29.65 -18.01
CA LEU A 658 6.26 28.79 -18.90
C LEU A 658 4.86 28.54 -18.33
N ILE A 659 3.87 28.42 -19.21
CA ILE A 659 2.54 27.93 -18.87
C ILE A 659 2.35 26.55 -19.49
N GLU A 660 1.85 25.63 -18.69
CA GLU A 660 1.40 24.32 -19.12
C GLU A 660 -0.14 24.29 -19.17
N LEU A 661 -0.71 23.85 -20.29
CA LEU A 661 -2.17 23.78 -20.44
C LEU A 661 -2.75 22.62 -19.62
N PHE A 662 -2.22 21.41 -19.84
CA PHE A 662 -2.61 20.19 -19.12
C PHE A 662 -1.40 19.37 -18.70
N ASN A 663 -1.59 18.63 -17.62
CA ASN A 663 -0.65 17.62 -17.14
C ASN A 663 -0.98 16.22 -17.68
N GLU A 664 -0.10 15.66 -18.52
CA GLU A 664 -0.02 14.26 -18.94
C GLU A 664 -1.32 13.66 -19.51
N VAL A 665 -2.10 14.45 -20.25
CA VAL A 665 -3.39 14.01 -20.80
C VAL A 665 -3.36 14.15 -22.31
N SER A 666 -3.79 13.08 -22.99
CA SER A 666 -4.05 13.06 -24.42
C SER A 666 -5.27 12.17 -24.70
N LEU A 667 -6.10 12.58 -25.65
CA LEU A 667 -7.12 11.73 -26.28
C LEU A 667 -6.50 10.58 -27.10
N LEU A 668 -5.17 10.52 -27.26
CA LEU A 668 -4.50 9.37 -27.86
C LEU A 668 -3.93 8.41 -26.80
N VAL A 669 -3.65 8.90 -25.58
CA VAL A 669 -2.88 8.16 -24.56
C VAL A 669 -3.35 8.52 -23.15
N ARG A 670 -3.50 7.51 -22.27
CA ARG A 670 -3.93 7.68 -20.87
C ARG A 670 -5.30 8.35 -20.70
N TRP A 671 -6.30 7.93 -21.46
CA TRP A 671 -7.71 8.24 -21.20
C TRP A 671 -8.57 7.01 -21.52
N THR A 672 -9.77 6.94 -20.93
CA THR A 672 -10.73 5.88 -21.24
C THR A 672 -12.06 6.52 -21.60
N TRP A 673 -12.38 6.50 -22.89
CA TRP A 673 -13.59 7.08 -23.47
C TRP A 673 -14.85 6.42 -22.88
N SER A 674 -14.86 5.09 -22.83
CA SER A 674 -15.97 4.28 -22.31
C SER A 674 -16.22 4.46 -20.81
N ALA A 675 -15.25 5.03 -20.08
CA ALA A 675 -15.37 5.31 -18.66
C ALA A 675 -16.04 6.66 -18.35
N MET A 676 -16.43 7.47 -19.34
CA MET A 676 -17.13 8.75 -19.14
C MET A 676 -18.65 8.58 -18.90
N PRO A 677 -19.36 9.60 -18.40
CA PRO A 677 -20.81 9.56 -18.34
C PRO A 677 -21.44 9.42 -19.75
N PRO A 678 -22.58 8.72 -19.88
CA PRO A 678 -23.19 8.44 -21.18
C PRO A 678 -23.47 9.67 -22.05
N SER A 679 -23.75 10.82 -21.45
CA SER A 679 -23.98 12.07 -22.18
C SER A 679 -22.75 12.62 -22.88
N TYR A 680 -21.56 12.50 -22.27
CA TYR A 680 -20.29 12.88 -22.89
C TYR A 680 -19.89 11.85 -23.94
N VAL A 681 -20.22 10.58 -23.69
CA VAL A 681 -20.08 9.51 -24.69
C VAL A 681 -20.95 9.80 -25.92
N GLN A 682 -22.16 10.31 -25.72
CA GLN A 682 -23.03 10.70 -26.81
C GLN A 682 -22.49 11.95 -27.55
N GLU A 683 -22.08 12.98 -26.81
CA GLU A 683 -21.59 14.26 -27.37
C GLU A 683 -20.42 14.05 -28.34
N LEU A 684 -19.35 13.34 -27.96
CA LEU A 684 -18.23 13.11 -28.89
C LEU A 684 -18.63 12.17 -30.04
N THR A 685 -19.59 11.25 -29.83
CA THR A 685 -20.11 10.41 -30.92
C THR A 685 -20.82 11.26 -31.97
N GLU A 686 -21.57 12.26 -31.55
CA GLU A 686 -22.21 13.25 -32.44
C GLU A 686 -21.16 14.10 -33.16
N MET A 687 -20.12 14.55 -32.44
CA MET A 687 -18.99 15.29 -33.03
C MET A 687 -18.23 14.44 -34.07
N TRP A 688 -18.01 13.16 -33.77
CA TRP A 688 -17.37 12.19 -34.67
C TRP A 688 -18.16 12.00 -35.97
N ASN A 689 -19.46 11.75 -35.86
CA ASN A 689 -20.32 11.58 -37.04
C ASN A 689 -20.40 12.88 -37.86
N THR A 690 -20.47 14.03 -37.20
CA THR A 690 -20.42 15.35 -37.86
C THR A 690 -19.10 15.54 -38.63
N TRP A 691 -17.98 15.16 -38.02
CA TRP A 691 -16.67 15.19 -38.67
C TRP A 691 -16.60 14.28 -39.89
N LEU A 692 -17.13 13.05 -39.80
CA LEU A 692 -17.21 12.11 -40.93
C LEU A 692 -18.05 12.66 -42.09
N VAL A 693 -19.20 13.31 -41.81
CA VAL A 693 -19.98 14.00 -42.84
C VAL A 693 -19.18 15.12 -43.50
N GLY A 694 -18.40 15.88 -42.71
CA GLY A 694 -17.51 16.92 -43.21
C GLY A 694 -16.44 16.39 -44.17
N MET A 695 -15.84 15.24 -43.83
CA MET A 695 -14.75 14.61 -44.59
C MET A 695 -15.24 13.91 -45.86
N TYR A 696 -16.31 13.13 -45.75
CA TYR A 696 -16.71 12.17 -46.79
C TYR A 696 -18.03 12.51 -47.48
N ARG A 697 -18.74 13.54 -47.00
CA ARG A 697 -20.01 14.09 -47.54
C ARG A 697 -21.22 13.15 -47.47
N SER A 698 -21.05 11.84 -47.64
CA SER A 698 -22.12 10.85 -47.65
C SER A 698 -21.67 9.52 -47.07
N ARG A 699 -22.65 8.64 -46.75
CA ARG A 699 -22.40 7.26 -46.37
C ARG A 699 -21.61 6.50 -47.44
N ASP A 700 -21.91 6.72 -48.71
CA ASP A 700 -21.23 6.04 -49.82
C ASP A 700 -19.78 6.49 -49.96
N GLY A 701 -19.51 7.79 -49.77
CA GLY A 701 -18.13 8.30 -49.73
C GLY A 701 -17.32 7.70 -48.59
N LEU A 702 -17.94 7.57 -47.41
CA LEU A 702 -17.31 6.91 -46.25
C LEU A 702 -17.08 5.42 -46.50
N ALA A 703 -18.06 4.71 -47.05
CA ALA A 703 -17.94 3.29 -47.38
C ALA A 703 -16.81 3.04 -48.38
N GLN A 704 -16.68 3.90 -49.39
CA GLN A 704 -15.58 3.84 -50.36
C GLN A 704 -14.23 4.03 -49.68
N ALA A 705 -14.09 5.02 -48.79
CA ALA A 705 -12.85 5.30 -48.07
C ALA A 705 -12.47 4.19 -47.08
N TRP A 706 -13.45 3.55 -46.46
CA TRP A 706 -13.26 2.46 -45.49
C TRP A 706 -13.33 1.06 -46.12
N THR A 707 -13.22 0.97 -47.44
CA THR A 707 -13.05 -0.31 -48.14
C THR A 707 -11.56 -0.55 -48.38
N ASN A 708 -11.03 -1.67 -47.89
CA ASN A 708 -9.62 -2.02 -48.10
C ASN A 708 -9.35 -2.52 -49.53
N ALA A 709 -8.08 -2.79 -49.83
CA ALA A 709 -7.64 -3.28 -51.14
C ALA A 709 -8.30 -4.62 -51.57
N ASP A 710 -8.75 -5.43 -50.60
CA ASP A 710 -9.44 -6.71 -50.85
C ASP A 710 -10.96 -6.53 -51.08
N GLY A 711 -11.46 -5.29 -51.07
CA GLY A 711 -12.89 -4.99 -51.25
C GLY A 711 -13.73 -5.18 -49.98
N LYS A 712 -13.11 -5.44 -48.82
CA LYS A 712 -13.82 -5.53 -47.53
C LYS A 712 -14.09 -4.11 -47.01
N CYS A 713 -15.36 -3.77 -46.85
CA CYS A 713 -15.82 -2.51 -46.26
C CYS A 713 -15.96 -2.64 -44.73
N PHE A 714 -15.37 -1.70 -43.99
CA PHE A 714 -15.41 -1.65 -42.53
C PHE A 714 -16.45 -0.66 -41.98
N LEU A 715 -17.32 -0.14 -42.85
CA LEU A 715 -18.54 0.57 -42.49
C LEU A 715 -19.72 -0.42 -42.47
N GLN A 716 -20.40 -0.51 -41.34
CA GLN A 716 -21.48 -1.47 -41.17
C GLN A 716 -22.76 -1.06 -41.92
N ALA A 717 -23.66 -2.00 -42.19
CA ALA A 717 -24.86 -1.75 -42.97
C ALA A 717 -25.78 -0.71 -42.31
N GLU A 718 -25.87 -0.74 -40.98
CA GLU A 718 -26.65 0.18 -40.15
C GLU A 718 -25.97 1.53 -39.87
N GLU A 719 -24.68 1.65 -40.21
CA GLU A 719 -23.89 2.86 -39.94
C GLU A 719 -24.07 3.90 -41.05
N ASP A 720 -24.44 5.11 -40.65
CA ASP A 720 -24.67 6.27 -41.53
C ASP A 720 -24.27 7.54 -40.77
N PRO A 721 -23.21 8.26 -41.21
CA PRO A 721 -22.72 9.43 -40.49
C PRO A 721 -23.74 10.57 -40.46
N SER A 722 -24.64 10.65 -41.45
CA SER A 722 -25.72 11.66 -41.47
C SER A 722 -26.81 11.40 -40.43
N LYS A 723 -26.91 10.16 -39.95
CA LYS A 723 -27.87 9.73 -38.90
C LYS A 723 -27.21 9.60 -37.52
N GLY A 724 -25.91 9.90 -37.41
CA GLY A 724 -25.18 9.79 -36.15
C GLY A 724 -24.93 8.35 -35.69
N THR A 725 -25.08 7.34 -36.57
CA THR A 725 -25.05 5.93 -36.15
C THR A 725 -23.68 5.27 -36.28
N VAL A 726 -22.68 5.94 -36.88
CA VAL A 726 -21.31 5.41 -36.98
C VAL A 726 -20.69 5.40 -35.60
N ARG A 727 -20.34 4.22 -35.09
CA ARG A 727 -19.77 4.11 -33.74
C ARG A 727 -18.29 4.52 -33.74
N PRO A 728 -17.84 5.40 -32.85
CA PRO A 728 -16.42 5.70 -32.72
C PRO A 728 -15.67 4.54 -32.08
N PHE A 729 -14.34 4.56 -32.22
CA PHE A 729 -13.45 3.63 -31.55
C PHE A 729 -12.22 4.37 -31.00
N PHE A 730 -12.32 4.77 -29.73
CA PHE A 730 -11.42 5.79 -29.15
C PHE A 730 -10.55 5.28 -27.98
N ASP A 731 -10.77 4.05 -27.49
CA ASP A 731 -9.95 3.44 -26.44
C ASP A 731 -8.64 2.87 -27.03
N LEU A 732 -7.81 3.76 -27.59
CA LEU A 732 -6.62 3.44 -28.40
C LEU A 732 -5.37 3.08 -27.58
N TYR A 733 -5.35 3.37 -26.27
CA TYR A 733 -4.25 2.97 -25.36
C TYR A 733 -4.11 1.45 -25.24
N ALA A 734 -5.14 0.71 -25.65
CA ALA A 734 -5.02 -0.71 -25.92
C ALA A 734 -4.30 -0.92 -27.27
N LEU A 735 -2.98 -0.67 -27.31
CA LEU A 735 -2.08 -1.09 -28.40
C LEU A 735 -1.98 -2.63 -28.56
N GLY A 736 -2.86 -3.38 -27.91
CA GLY A 736 -3.41 -4.63 -28.45
C GLY A 736 -4.93 -4.46 -28.44
N ALA A 737 -5.56 -4.56 -29.61
CA ALA A 737 -6.98 -4.30 -29.83
C ALA A 737 -7.86 -4.77 -28.64
N PRO A 738 -8.87 -3.99 -28.19
CA PRO A 738 -9.81 -4.43 -27.18
C PRO A 738 -10.33 -5.81 -27.53
N LYS A 739 -10.26 -6.72 -26.56
CA LYS A 739 -10.59 -8.15 -26.70
C LYS A 739 -12.01 -8.39 -27.24
N ASP A 740 -12.87 -7.37 -27.22
CA ASP A 740 -14.29 -7.44 -27.52
C ASP A 740 -14.72 -6.64 -28.76
N ALA A 741 -13.80 -5.97 -29.48
CA ALA A 741 -14.15 -5.30 -30.73
C ALA A 741 -14.25 -6.33 -31.86
N PRO A 742 -15.40 -6.44 -32.55
CA PRO A 742 -15.55 -7.45 -33.57
C PRO A 742 -14.64 -7.14 -34.77
N GLU A 743 -13.98 -8.18 -35.29
CA GLU A 743 -12.96 -8.14 -36.36
C GLU A 743 -13.44 -7.47 -37.66
N ASP A 744 -14.75 -7.34 -37.84
CA ASP A 744 -15.39 -6.68 -38.97
C ASP A 744 -15.44 -5.15 -38.85
N ARG A 745 -15.11 -4.58 -37.68
CA ARG A 745 -15.06 -3.13 -37.43
C ARG A 745 -13.65 -2.59 -37.26
N LEU A 746 -12.62 -3.44 -37.18
CA LEU A 746 -11.22 -3.05 -37.01
C LEU A 746 -10.51 -2.88 -38.36
N GLY A 747 -10.92 -1.90 -39.16
CA GLY A 747 -10.24 -1.53 -40.40
C GLY A 747 -9.25 -0.38 -40.20
N ASP A 748 -8.07 -0.46 -40.82
CA ASP A 748 -7.01 0.56 -40.70
C ASP A 748 -7.52 1.98 -40.99
N ALA A 749 -8.36 2.16 -42.01
CA ALA A 749 -8.93 3.45 -42.37
C ALA A 749 -9.80 4.05 -41.24
N ARG A 750 -10.63 3.22 -40.60
CA ARG A 750 -11.48 3.63 -39.47
C ARG A 750 -10.66 4.00 -38.24
N VAL A 751 -9.60 3.23 -37.94
CA VAL A 751 -8.67 3.51 -36.83
C VAL A 751 -7.89 4.79 -37.11
N ASN A 752 -7.37 4.97 -38.33
CA ASN A 752 -6.64 6.18 -38.73
C ASN A 752 -7.53 7.42 -38.64
N ASP A 753 -8.78 7.34 -39.08
CA ASP A 753 -9.73 8.45 -38.96
C ASP A 753 -10.07 8.74 -37.50
N ALA A 754 -10.22 7.72 -36.66
CA ALA A 754 -10.43 7.91 -35.22
C ALA A 754 -9.25 8.65 -34.57
N ILE A 755 -8.01 8.23 -34.85
CA ILE A 755 -6.78 8.92 -34.38
C ILE A 755 -6.77 10.36 -34.90
N ARG A 756 -7.04 10.57 -36.18
CA ARG A 756 -7.03 11.88 -36.81
C ARG A 756 -8.06 12.83 -36.18
N PHE A 757 -9.28 12.35 -35.96
CA PHE A 757 -10.33 13.13 -35.32
C PHE A 757 -9.94 13.56 -33.91
N LEU A 758 -9.45 12.63 -33.09
CA LEU A 758 -9.00 12.93 -31.71
C LEU A 758 -7.83 13.91 -31.71
N TYR A 759 -6.85 13.75 -32.61
CA TYR A 759 -5.76 14.69 -32.80
C TYR A 759 -6.26 16.09 -33.19
N GLU A 760 -7.20 16.18 -34.13
CA GLU A 760 -7.77 17.47 -34.55
C GLU A 760 -8.51 18.18 -33.41
N LEU A 761 -9.15 17.44 -32.50
CA LEU A 761 -9.75 18.00 -31.29
C LEU A 761 -8.71 18.55 -30.31
N GLU A 762 -7.64 17.82 -30.05
CA GLU A 762 -6.53 18.29 -29.21
C GLU A 762 -5.88 19.56 -29.77
N VAL A 763 -5.64 19.59 -31.08
CA VAL A 763 -5.07 20.76 -31.76
C VAL A 763 -6.03 21.94 -31.68
N LYS A 764 -7.34 21.72 -31.87
CA LYS A 764 -8.37 22.76 -31.74
C LYS A 764 -8.38 23.34 -30.33
N HIS A 765 -8.40 22.49 -29.31
CA HIS A 765 -8.34 22.91 -27.90
C HIS A 765 -7.06 23.71 -27.61
N SER A 766 -5.90 23.16 -27.97
CA SER A 766 -4.61 23.78 -27.69
C SER A 766 -4.49 25.16 -28.34
N ARG A 767 -4.99 25.32 -29.57
CA ARG A 767 -5.05 26.61 -30.27
C ARG A 767 -5.99 27.58 -29.57
N MET A 768 -7.18 27.12 -29.18
CA MET A 768 -8.17 27.92 -28.44
C MET A 768 -7.57 28.45 -27.13
N MET A 769 -6.96 27.59 -26.32
CA MET A 769 -6.34 28.02 -25.06
C MET A 769 -5.14 28.94 -25.30
N ARG A 770 -4.28 28.63 -26.28
CA ARG A 770 -3.17 29.52 -26.65
C ARG A 770 -3.69 30.91 -27.02
N ASP A 771 -4.70 31.00 -27.88
CA ASP A 771 -5.23 32.28 -28.36
C ASP A 771 -5.92 33.05 -27.22
N HIS A 772 -6.64 32.36 -26.33
CA HIS A 772 -7.19 32.95 -25.10
C HIS A 772 -6.08 33.55 -24.22
N LEU A 773 -5.03 32.79 -23.92
CA LEU A 773 -3.89 33.26 -23.12
C LEU A 773 -3.17 34.45 -23.77
N ARG A 774 -2.98 34.43 -25.09
CA ARG A 774 -2.42 35.58 -25.82
C ARG A 774 -3.34 36.80 -25.75
N SER A 775 -4.65 36.63 -25.78
CA SER A 775 -5.61 37.73 -25.64
C SER A 775 -5.57 38.39 -24.25
N LEU A 776 -5.21 37.62 -23.20
CA LEU A 776 -4.95 38.16 -21.86
C LEU A 776 -3.61 38.93 -21.77
N GLY A 777 -2.72 38.78 -22.75
CA GLY A 777 -1.40 39.43 -22.79
C GLY A 777 -0.24 38.56 -22.32
N VAL A 778 -0.43 37.24 -22.18
CA VAL A 778 0.65 36.31 -21.81
C VAL A 778 1.75 36.32 -22.88
N LYS A 779 3.02 36.45 -22.46
CA LYS A 779 4.18 36.54 -23.37
C LYS A 779 5.09 35.30 -23.37
N VAL A 780 4.96 34.43 -22.36
CA VAL A 780 5.83 33.26 -22.16
C VAL A 780 5.50 32.12 -23.13
N PRO A 781 6.39 31.13 -23.29
CA PRO A 781 6.07 29.89 -23.98
C PRO A 781 4.87 29.19 -23.31
N ILE A 782 4.03 28.58 -24.14
CA ILE A 782 2.87 27.79 -23.74
C ILE A 782 3.12 26.38 -24.25
N ALA A 783 3.01 25.40 -23.36
CA ALA A 783 3.17 24.00 -23.68
C ALA A 783 1.98 23.19 -23.17
N SER A 784 1.86 21.95 -23.63
CA SER A 784 1.04 20.91 -23.01
C SER A 784 1.94 19.69 -22.79
N THR A 785 1.70 18.89 -21.76
CA THR A 785 2.47 17.65 -21.57
C THR A 785 1.67 16.44 -22.08
N GLY A 786 2.27 15.70 -23.03
CA GLY A 786 1.78 14.40 -23.46
C GLY A 786 2.38 13.30 -22.59
N ALA A 787 1.62 12.24 -22.30
CA ALA A 787 2.04 11.12 -21.45
C ALA A 787 3.11 10.17 -22.07
N LEU A 788 3.66 10.49 -23.25
CA LEU A 788 4.67 9.67 -23.91
C LEU A 788 6.07 10.10 -23.45
N GLY A 789 6.45 9.62 -22.26
CA GLY A 789 7.84 9.62 -21.78
C GLY A 789 8.69 8.47 -22.34
N GLU A 790 8.13 7.60 -23.19
CA GLU A 790 8.83 6.46 -23.77
C GLU A 790 8.36 6.21 -25.22
N THR A 791 8.86 6.98 -26.18
CA THR A 791 9.17 6.47 -27.52
C THR A 791 10.18 7.42 -28.18
N ALA A 792 11.20 6.80 -28.77
CA ALA A 792 12.38 7.40 -29.39
C ALA A 792 12.05 8.29 -30.61
#